data_AF-A0A0H3PK07-F1
#
_entry.id   AF-A0A0H3PK07-F1
#
_cell.length_a   1.000
_cell.length_b   1.000
_cell.length_c   1.000
_cell.angle_alpha   90.00
_cell.angle_beta   90.00
_cell.angle_gamma   90.00
#
_symmetry.space_group_name_H-M   'P 1'
#
loop_
_entity.id
_entity.type
_entity.pdbx_description
1 polymer ?
#
loop_
_entity_poly.entity_id
_entity_poly.type
_entity_poly.pdbx_seq_one_letter_code
_entity_poly.pdbx_strand_id
1 'polypeptide(L)'
;MKPTLYTATGECVTPGRELGKGGEGAVYDINEFVDSVAKIYHTPPPALKQDKLAFMAATADAQLLNYVAWPQATLHGGRGGKVIGFMMPKVSGKEPIHMIYSPAHRRQSYPHCAWDFLLYVARNIASSFATVHEHGHVVGDVNQNSFMVGRDSKVVLIDSDSFQINANGTLHLCEVGVSHFTPPELQTLPSFVGFERTANHDNFGLALLIFHVLFGGRHPYSGVPLISDAGNALETDIAHFRYAYASDNQRRGLKPPPRSIPLSMLPGDVEAMFQQAFTESGVATARPTAKAWVAALDLLRQQLKKCTVSAMHVYPGHLTDCPWCALDNQGVIYFIDLGEEVITTSGDFVLAKVWAMVMASVAPPALQLPLPDHFQPTGRPLPLGLLRREYIILIEIALSALSLLLCGLQAEPRYIILVPVLAAIWIIGSLTSKVYKAEIQQRREAFNRAKMDYDHLVSQIQQLGGLEGFIAKRAMLEKMKDEILGLPEEEKRALAALHDTARERQKQKFLEGFFIDAASIPGVGPARKAALRSFGIETAADVTRRGVKQVKGFGDHLTQAVIDWKASCERRFVFRPNEAVTPAERQAVMAKMAAKRHRLESALTVGATELQRFRLHAPARTMPLMEPLRQAAEKLAQAQADLSRC
;
A
#
# COMPACT_ATOMS: atom_id res chain seq x y z
N MET A 1 11.48 -42.20 -34.74
CA MET A 1 10.07 -42.39 -34.32
C MET A 1 10.04 -42.47 -32.82
N LYS A 2 9.13 -41.73 -32.16
CA LYS A 2 8.89 -41.92 -30.72
C LYS A 2 8.20 -43.28 -30.53
N PRO A 3 8.54 -44.05 -29.47
CA PRO A 3 7.93 -45.36 -29.25
C PRO A 3 6.42 -45.21 -29.05
N THR A 4 5.67 -46.11 -29.66
CA THR A 4 4.22 -46.26 -29.43
C THR A 4 3.99 -46.70 -27.99
N LEU A 5 3.05 -46.04 -27.31
CA LEU A 5 2.65 -46.34 -25.93
C LEU A 5 1.29 -47.01 -25.90
N TYR A 6 0.96 -47.62 -24.76
CA TYR A 6 -0.33 -48.24 -24.53
C TYR A 6 -0.94 -47.75 -23.23
N THR A 7 -2.26 -47.54 -23.20
CA THR A 7 -3.01 -47.33 -21.96
C THR A 7 -3.15 -48.64 -21.17
N ALA A 8 -3.63 -48.58 -19.92
CA ALA A 8 -3.98 -49.78 -19.15
C ALA A 8 -5.03 -50.67 -19.83
N THR A 9 -5.94 -50.08 -20.62
CA THR A 9 -6.97 -50.78 -21.41
C THR A 9 -6.42 -51.34 -22.73
N GLY A 10 -5.15 -51.05 -23.06
CA GLY A 10 -4.47 -51.54 -24.27
C GLY A 10 -4.65 -50.67 -25.51
N GLU A 11 -5.24 -49.49 -25.37
CA GLU A 11 -5.39 -48.52 -26.46
C GLU A 11 -4.02 -47.96 -26.86
N CYS A 12 -3.83 -47.77 -28.16
CA CYS A 12 -2.58 -47.25 -28.71
C CYS A 12 -2.51 -45.73 -28.54
N VAL A 13 -1.37 -45.24 -28.05
CA VAL A 13 -1.11 -43.81 -27.82
C VAL A 13 0.20 -43.43 -28.49
N THR A 14 0.17 -42.47 -29.40
CA THR A 14 1.35 -41.98 -30.12
C THR A 14 1.72 -40.57 -29.64
N PRO A 15 2.86 -40.41 -28.93
CA PRO A 15 3.31 -39.09 -28.50
C PRO A 15 3.68 -38.18 -29.69
N GLY A 16 3.08 -37.00 -29.74
CA GLY A 16 3.30 -35.96 -30.74
C GLY A 16 4.39 -34.96 -30.34
N ARG A 17 4.11 -33.67 -30.48
CA ARG A 17 5.04 -32.56 -30.14
C ARG A 17 5.28 -32.50 -28.63
N GLU A 18 6.51 -32.19 -28.24
CA GLU A 18 6.84 -31.90 -26.83
C GLU A 18 6.31 -30.52 -26.45
N LEU A 19 5.49 -30.46 -25.39
CA LEU A 19 4.92 -29.22 -24.86
C LEU A 19 5.80 -28.61 -23.76
N GLY A 20 6.48 -29.47 -23.00
CA GLY A 20 7.37 -29.04 -21.94
C GLY A 20 8.16 -30.20 -21.35
N LYS A 21 9.30 -29.89 -20.73
CA LYS A 21 10.20 -30.86 -20.10
C LYS A 21 10.62 -30.36 -18.74
N GLY A 22 10.32 -31.16 -17.71
CA GLY A 22 10.69 -30.93 -16.33
C GLY A 22 11.79 -31.87 -15.85
N GLY A 23 12.09 -31.81 -14.55
CA GLY A 23 13.12 -32.64 -13.92
C GLY A 23 12.78 -34.13 -13.88
N GLU A 24 11.51 -34.50 -13.77
CA GLU A 24 11.08 -35.90 -13.68
C GLU A 24 10.63 -36.51 -15.02
N GLY A 25 10.20 -35.68 -15.97
CA GLY A 25 9.61 -36.15 -17.22
C GLY A 25 9.34 -35.05 -18.24
N ALA A 26 8.73 -35.43 -19.35
CA ALA A 26 8.31 -34.53 -20.42
C ALA A 26 6.84 -34.74 -20.75
N VAL A 27 6.17 -33.66 -21.16
CA VAL A 27 4.76 -33.63 -21.53
C VAL A 27 4.64 -33.49 -23.04
N TYR A 28 3.83 -34.33 -23.66
CA TYR A 28 3.65 -34.40 -25.10
C TYR A 28 2.18 -34.27 -25.48
N ASP A 29 1.91 -33.66 -26.64
CA ASP A 29 0.63 -33.84 -27.34
C ASP A 29 0.41 -35.34 -27.64
N ILE A 30 -0.85 -35.76 -27.76
CA ILE A 30 -1.22 -37.12 -28.19
C ILE A 30 -1.96 -37.02 -29.52
N ASN A 31 -1.55 -37.80 -30.51
CA ASN A 31 -2.10 -37.70 -31.87
C ASN A 31 -3.57 -38.17 -31.93
N GLU A 32 -3.88 -39.25 -31.21
CA GLU A 32 -5.20 -39.87 -31.19
C GLU A 32 -6.18 -39.15 -30.25
N PHE A 33 -5.67 -38.44 -29.24
CA PHE A 33 -6.44 -37.81 -28.17
C PHE A 33 -6.06 -36.33 -28.05
N VAL A 34 -6.64 -35.49 -28.91
CA VAL A 34 -6.23 -34.07 -29.07
C VAL A 34 -6.46 -33.19 -27.83
N ASP A 35 -7.43 -33.55 -26.99
CA ASP A 35 -7.76 -32.88 -25.73
C ASP A 35 -6.98 -33.42 -24.52
N SER A 36 -6.05 -34.34 -24.76
CA SER A 36 -5.22 -34.97 -23.73
C SER A 36 -3.73 -34.81 -24.04
N VAL A 37 -2.92 -34.89 -22.99
CA VAL A 37 -1.46 -34.88 -23.07
C VAL A 37 -0.89 -36.07 -22.32
N ALA A 38 0.27 -36.55 -22.78
CA ALA A 38 1.01 -37.63 -22.17
C ALA A 38 2.18 -37.05 -21.36
N LYS A 39 2.18 -37.23 -20.03
CA LYS A 39 3.37 -37.01 -19.20
C LYS A 39 4.15 -38.32 -19.11
N ILE A 40 5.38 -38.33 -19.60
CA ILE A 40 6.26 -39.49 -19.65
C ILE A 40 7.48 -39.20 -18.78
N TYR A 41 7.77 -40.06 -17.81
CA TYR A 41 8.92 -39.91 -16.93
C TYR A 41 10.22 -40.27 -17.65
N HIS A 42 11.33 -39.58 -17.31
CA HIS A 42 12.65 -39.87 -17.88
C HIS A 42 13.13 -41.27 -17.47
N THR A 43 12.79 -41.67 -16.26
CA THR A 43 13.05 -43.00 -15.69
C THR A 43 11.73 -43.60 -15.22
N PRO A 44 11.45 -44.90 -15.45
CA PRO A 44 10.22 -45.52 -14.97
C PRO A 44 10.04 -45.31 -13.46
N PRO A 45 8.87 -44.81 -13.01
CA PRO A 45 8.61 -44.56 -11.60
C PRO A 45 8.68 -45.84 -10.76
N PRO A 46 9.04 -45.73 -9.46
CA PRO A 46 9.04 -46.86 -8.53
C PRO A 46 7.62 -47.42 -8.34
N ALA A 47 7.50 -48.69 -7.92
CA ALA A 47 6.22 -49.40 -7.81
C ALA A 47 5.15 -48.60 -7.04
N LEU A 48 5.51 -48.02 -5.89
CA LEU A 48 4.59 -47.20 -5.09
C LEU A 48 4.02 -45.99 -5.85
N LYS A 49 4.82 -45.35 -6.73
CA LYS A 49 4.35 -44.25 -7.58
C LYS A 49 3.54 -44.77 -8.78
N GLN A 50 3.79 -46.00 -9.25
CA GLN A 50 2.93 -46.65 -10.25
C GLN A 50 1.54 -46.92 -9.67
N ASP A 51 1.46 -47.47 -8.45
CA ASP A 51 0.20 -47.74 -7.74
C ASP A 51 -0.60 -46.45 -7.51
N LYS A 52 0.09 -45.37 -7.09
CA LYS A 52 -0.50 -44.04 -6.98
C LYS A 52 -1.16 -43.58 -8.29
N LEU A 53 -0.42 -43.65 -9.40
CA LEU A 53 -0.90 -43.18 -10.71
C LEU A 53 -2.07 -44.04 -11.21
N ALA A 54 -2.03 -45.35 -10.98
CA ALA A 54 -3.13 -46.25 -11.31
C ALA A 54 -4.39 -45.92 -10.50
N PHE A 55 -4.24 -45.66 -9.19
CA PHE A 55 -5.33 -45.21 -8.34
C PHE A 55 -5.93 -43.90 -8.85
N MET A 56 -5.09 -42.87 -9.08
CA MET A 56 -5.56 -41.57 -9.58
C MET A 56 -6.33 -41.71 -10.90
N ALA A 57 -5.80 -42.47 -11.86
CA ALA A 57 -6.47 -42.72 -13.14
C ALA A 57 -7.83 -43.41 -12.97
N ALA A 58 -7.95 -44.33 -12.01
CA ALA A 58 -9.20 -45.05 -11.74
C ALA A 58 -10.23 -44.23 -10.94
N THR A 59 -9.82 -43.17 -10.24
CA THR A 59 -10.68 -42.34 -9.36
C THR A 59 -10.90 -40.93 -9.88
N ALA A 60 -10.76 -40.72 -11.19
CA ALA A 60 -11.08 -39.45 -11.82
C ALA A 60 -12.56 -39.06 -11.55
N ASP A 61 -12.77 -37.93 -10.89
CA ASP A 61 -14.09 -37.39 -10.56
C ASP A 61 -14.37 -36.08 -11.34
N ALA A 62 -15.64 -35.84 -11.67
CA ALA A 62 -16.05 -34.66 -12.44
C ALA A 62 -15.73 -33.33 -11.74
N GLN A 63 -15.81 -33.27 -10.41
CA GLN A 63 -15.47 -32.08 -9.63
C GLN A 63 -13.95 -31.83 -9.63
N LEU A 64 -13.14 -32.88 -9.46
CA LEU A 64 -11.68 -32.77 -9.57
C LEU A 64 -11.26 -32.29 -10.97
N LEU A 65 -11.86 -32.84 -12.02
CA LEU A 65 -11.55 -32.48 -13.41
C LEU A 65 -11.90 -31.03 -13.76
N ASN A 66 -12.78 -30.36 -13.00
CA ASN A 66 -13.05 -28.93 -13.19
C ASN A 66 -11.88 -28.02 -12.76
N TYR A 67 -11.02 -28.50 -11.86
CA TYR A 67 -9.96 -27.70 -11.25
C TYR A 67 -8.56 -28.29 -11.41
N VAL A 68 -8.41 -29.55 -11.80
CA VAL A 68 -7.12 -30.25 -11.80
C VAL A 68 -6.96 -31.00 -13.12
N ALA A 69 -5.78 -30.89 -13.73
CA ALA A 69 -5.34 -31.76 -14.83
C ALA A 69 -5.02 -33.16 -14.29
N TRP A 70 -6.05 -33.85 -13.81
CA TRP A 70 -5.97 -35.11 -13.09
C TRP A 70 -5.59 -36.26 -14.05
N PRO A 71 -4.79 -37.26 -13.62
CA PRO A 71 -4.52 -38.46 -14.43
C PRO A 71 -5.80 -39.19 -14.79
N GLN A 72 -5.95 -39.59 -16.05
CA GLN A 72 -7.12 -40.31 -16.56
C GLN A 72 -6.80 -41.71 -17.08
N ALA A 73 -5.54 -41.97 -17.44
CA ALA A 73 -5.06 -43.30 -17.81
C ALA A 73 -3.56 -43.41 -17.52
N THR A 74 -3.08 -44.59 -17.13
CA THR A 74 -1.64 -44.88 -17.07
C THR A 74 -1.10 -45.24 -18.45
N LEU A 75 0.16 -44.91 -18.72
CA LEU A 75 0.86 -45.19 -19.97
C LEU A 75 1.99 -46.20 -19.76
N HIS A 76 2.12 -47.10 -20.72
CA HIS A 76 3.01 -48.27 -20.66
C HIS A 76 3.80 -48.39 -21.98
N GLY A 77 5.05 -48.84 -21.91
CA GLY A 77 5.88 -49.07 -23.12
C GLY A 77 5.47 -50.29 -23.94
N GLY A 78 4.68 -51.19 -23.35
CA GLY A 78 4.07 -52.34 -23.99
C GLY A 78 2.77 -52.69 -23.27
N ARG A 79 1.87 -53.45 -23.92
CA ARG A 79 0.60 -53.87 -23.31
C ARG A 79 0.86 -54.64 -22.01
N GLY A 80 0.27 -54.19 -20.90
CA GLY A 80 0.46 -54.80 -19.58
C GLY A 80 1.86 -54.59 -18.96
N GLY A 81 2.69 -53.71 -19.52
CA GLY A 81 4.02 -53.39 -19.00
C GLY A 81 3.99 -52.52 -17.74
N LYS A 82 5.17 -52.11 -17.25
CA LYS A 82 5.27 -51.13 -16.14
C LYS A 82 4.69 -49.77 -16.56
N VAL A 83 4.14 -49.04 -15.60
CA VAL A 83 3.73 -47.65 -15.81
C VAL A 83 4.99 -46.81 -16.03
N ILE A 84 5.05 -46.06 -17.12
CA ILE A 84 6.14 -45.14 -17.47
C ILE A 84 5.68 -43.69 -17.58
N GLY A 85 4.37 -43.45 -17.43
CA GLY A 85 3.75 -42.15 -17.57
C GLY A 85 2.24 -42.24 -17.39
N PHE A 86 1.55 -41.15 -17.69
CA PHE A 86 0.09 -41.08 -17.64
C PHE A 86 -0.45 -40.07 -18.63
N MET A 87 -1.72 -40.22 -18.96
CA MET A 87 -2.52 -39.29 -19.75
C MET A 87 -3.34 -38.39 -18.82
N MET A 88 -3.44 -37.10 -19.15
CA MET A 88 -4.26 -36.12 -18.42
C MET A 88 -4.87 -35.09 -19.39
N PRO A 89 -5.90 -34.32 -18.97
CA PRO A 89 -6.48 -33.27 -19.79
C PRO A 89 -5.45 -32.21 -20.22
N LYS A 90 -5.55 -31.77 -21.47
CA LYS A 90 -4.71 -30.71 -22.02
C LYS A 90 -5.17 -29.34 -21.54
N VAL A 91 -4.32 -28.64 -20.79
CA VAL A 91 -4.59 -27.27 -20.36
C VAL A 91 -4.23 -26.29 -21.48
N SER A 92 -5.26 -25.78 -22.17
CA SER A 92 -5.11 -24.80 -23.26
C SER A 92 -5.71 -23.43 -22.91
N GLY A 93 -5.16 -22.37 -23.51
CA GLY A 93 -5.70 -21.00 -23.38
C GLY A 93 -5.58 -20.40 -21.97
N LYS A 94 -4.62 -20.87 -21.18
CA LYS A 94 -4.37 -20.41 -19.81
C LYS A 94 -2.90 -20.04 -19.63
N GLU A 95 -2.63 -19.11 -18.73
CA GLU A 95 -1.30 -18.62 -18.39
C GLU A 95 -0.95 -18.98 -16.94
N PRO A 96 0.34 -19.14 -16.59
CA PRO A 96 0.76 -19.28 -15.21
C PRO A 96 0.28 -18.12 -14.35
N ILE A 97 -0.15 -18.39 -13.12
CA ILE A 97 -0.75 -17.40 -12.21
C ILE A 97 0.12 -16.15 -11.98
N HIS A 98 1.46 -16.27 -12.01
CA HIS A 98 2.34 -15.11 -11.80
C HIS A 98 2.23 -14.05 -12.91
N MET A 99 1.88 -14.46 -14.13
CA MET A 99 1.55 -13.56 -15.24
C MET A 99 0.27 -12.77 -14.96
N ILE A 100 -0.61 -13.32 -14.11
CA ILE A 100 -1.92 -12.74 -13.82
C ILE A 100 -1.83 -11.66 -12.75
N TYR A 101 -0.99 -11.83 -11.74
CA TYR A 101 -0.90 -10.87 -10.64
C TYR A 101 0.25 -9.87 -10.74
N SER A 102 1.26 -10.15 -11.58
CA SER A 102 2.37 -9.21 -11.80
C SER A 102 1.86 -7.93 -12.49
N PRO A 103 2.05 -6.75 -11.87
CA PRO A 103 1.74 -5.48 -12.52
C PRO A 103 2.34 -5.35 -13.92
N ALA A 104 3.62 -5.72 -14.10
CA ALA A 104 4.28 -5.60 -15.39
C ALA A 104 3.69 -6.54 -16.46
N HIS A 105 3.41 -7.80 -16.12
CA HIS A 105 2.76 -8.74 -17.06
C HIS A 105 1.32 -8.34 -17.37
N ARG A 106 0.55 -7.87 -16.39
CA ARG A 106 -0.83 -7.42 -16.59
C ARG A 106 -0.93 -6.27 -17.57
N ARG A 107 -0.04 -5.27 -17.46
CA ARG A 107 0.00 -4.15 -18.41
C ARG A 107 0.15 -4.60 -19.86
N GLN A 108 0.82 -5.73 -20.09
CA GLN A 108 1.04 -6.27 -21.43
C GLN A 108 -0.10 -7.20 -21.89
N SER A 109 -0.56 -8.13 -21.03
CA SER A 109 -1.43 -9.24 -21.45
C SER A 109 -2.88 -9.14 -20.97
N TYR A 110 -3.13 -8.39 -19.89
CA TYR A 110 -4.43 -8.22 -19.22
C TYR A 110 -4.76 -6.75 -18.92
N PRO A 111 -4.56 -5.80 -19.86
CA PRO A 111 -4.72 -4.38 -19.56
C PRO A 111 -6.17 -3.97 -19.27
N HIS A 112 -7.15 -4.74 -19.72
CA HIS A 112 -8.58 -4.48 -19.53
C HIS A 112 -9.18 -5.18 -18.31
N CYS A 113 -8.39 -5.90 -17.51
CA CYS A 113 -8.88 -6.57 -16.32
C CYS A 113 -8.61 -5.73 -15.07
N ALA A 114 -9.65 -5.41 -14.31
CA ALA A 114 -9.53 -4.69 -13.04
C ALA A 114 -9.32 -5.66 -11.85
N TRP A 115 -9.41 -5.15 -10.62
CA TRP A 115 -9.16 -5.92 -9.40
C TRP A 115 -10.25 -6.96 -9.08
N ASP A 116 -11.47 -6.76 -9.56
CA ASP A 116 -12.57 -7.73 -9.50
C ASP A 116 -12.24 -9.05 -10.20
N PHE A 117 -11.54 -8.99 -11.34
CA PHE A 117 -11.01 -10.19 -12.01
C PHE A 117 -10.04 -10.96 -11.10
N LEU A 118 -9.15 -10.26 -10.38
CA LEU A 118 -8.21 -10.89 -9.45
C LEU A 118 -8.94 -11.54 -8.26
N LEU A 119 -10.02 -10.93 -7.77
CA LEU A 119 -10.87 -11.53 -6.73
C LEU A 119 -11.52 -12.84 -7.21
N TYR A 120 -12.01 -12.89 -8.45
CA TYR A 120 -12.54 -14.13 -9.04
C TYR A 120 -11.46 -15.22 -9.15
N VAL A 121 -10.26 -14.86 -9.61
CA VAL A 121 -9.12 -15.80 -9.69
C VAL A 121 -8.77 -16.33 -8.30
N ALA A 122 -8.64 -15.45 -7.29
CA ALA A 122 -8.37 -15.84 -5.91
C ALA A 122 -9.43 -16.80 -5.35
N ARG A 123 -10.72 -16.52 -5.63
CA ARG A 123 -11.84 -17.38 -5.23
C ARG A 123 -11.78 -18.75 -5.89
N ASN A 124 -11.41 -18.82 -7.17
CA ASN A 124 -11.29 -20.08 -7.90
C ASN A 124 -10.08 -20.90 -7.45
N ILE A 125 -8.99 -20.27 -7.02
CA ILE A 125 -7.87 -20.96 -6.34
C ILE A 125 -8.37 -21.56 -5.02
N ALA A 126 -9.07 -20.79 -4.19
CA ALA A 126 -9.63 -21.35 -2.95
C ALA A 126 -10.59 -22.53 -3.24
N SER A 127 -11.36 -22.46 -4.32
CA SER A 127 -12.28 -23.53 -4.72
C SER A 127 -11.55 -24.81 -5.15
N SER A 128 -10.41 -24.69 -5.84
CA SER A 128 -9.62 -25.85 -6.24
C SER A 128 -9.05 -26.58 -5.03
N PHE A 129 -8.55 -25.87 -4.02
CA PHE A 129 -8.07 -26.46 -2.76
C PHE A 129 -9.22 -27.14 -2.00
N ALA A 130 -10.38 -26.48 -1.92
CA ALA A 130 -11.55 -27.07 -1.25
C ALA A 130 -11.93 -28.39 -1.90
N THR A 131 -11.96 -28.44 -3.24
CA THR A 131 -12.27 -29.66 -4.01
C THR A 131 -11.24 -30.76 -3.72
N VAL A 132 -9.94 -30.46 -3.77
CA VAL A 132 -8.88 -31.45 -3.49
C VAL A 132 -8.97 -31.99 -2.05
N HIS A 133 -9.18 -31.10 -1.07
CA HIS A 133 -9.29 -31.49 0.34
C HIS A 133 -10.55 -32.31 0.64
N GLU A 134 -11.69 -32.02 -0.01
CA GLU A 134 -12.92 -32.80 0.12
C GLU A 134 -12.77 -34.24 -0.40
N HIS A 135 -11.88 -34.47 -1.36
CA HIS A 135 -11.53 -35.80 -1.85
C HIS A 135 -10.49 -36.51 -0.97
N GLY A 136 -10.12 -35.92 0.18
CA GLY A 136 -9.14 -36.50 1.11
C GLY A 136 -7.69 -36.43 0.60
N HIS A 137 -7.41 -35.52 -0.32
CA HIS A 137 -6.07 -35.30 -0.89
C HIS A 137 -5.48 -33.97 -0.40
N VAL A 138 -4.17 -33.81 -0.53
CA VAL A 138 -3.43 -32.60 -0.15
C VAL A 138 -2.50 -32.23 -1.31
N VAL A 139 -2.47 -30.96 -1.71
CA VAL A 139 -1.64 -30.46 -2.81
C VAL A 139 -0.15 -30.65 -2.47
N GLY A 140 0.27 -30.31 -1.25
CA GLY A 140 1.59 -30.59 -0.69
C GLY A 140 2.70 -29.67 -1.22
N ASP A 141 2.82 -29.56 -2.54
CA ASP A 141 3.76 -28.67 -3.25
C ASP A 141 3.04 -27.45 -3.81
N VAL A 142 2.52 -26.61 -2.92
CA VAL A 142 1.90 -25.36 -3.34
C VAL A 142 2.97 -24.44 -3.92
N ASN A 143 2.87 -24.14 -5.21
CA ASN A 143 3.79 -23.23 -5.89
C ASN A 143 3.05 -22.43 -6.98
N GLN A 144 3.57 -21.24 -7.34
CA GLN A 144 2.94 -20.39 -8.37
C GLN A 144 2.95 -21.00 -9.79
N ASN A 145 3.83 -21.95 -10.10
CA ASN A 145 3.91 -22.55 -11.43
C ASN A 145 2.85 -23.64 -11.66
N SER A 146 2.27 -24.19 -10.59
CA SER A 146 1.25 -25.24 -10.67
C SER A 146 -0.16 -24.72 -10.97
N PHE A 147 -0.36 -23.39 -11.07
CA PHE A 147 -1.69 -22.80 -11.27
C PHE A 147 -1.76 -22.09 -12.61
N MET A 148 -2.67 -22.57 -13.46
CA MET A 148 -2.93 -22.01 -14.79
C MET A 148 -4.28 -21.29 -14.78
N VAL A 149 -4.30 -20.06 -15.28
CA VAL A 149 -5.48 -19.17 -15.21
C VAL A 149 -5.90 -18.74 -16.61
N GLY A 150 -7.20 -18.88 -16.90
CA GLY A 150 -7.81 -18.42 -18.14
C GLY A 150 -8.28 -16.96 -18.07
N ARG A 151 -8.53 -16.36 -19.24
CA ARG A 151 -9.20 -15.04 -19.34
C ARG A 151 -10.61 -15.03 -18.76
N ASP A 152 -11.23 -16.20 -18.62
CA ASP A 152 -12.51 -16.43 -17.96
C ASP A 152 -12.40 -16.57 -16.43
N SER A 153 -11.22 -16.27 -15.85
CA SER A 153 -10.85 -16.44 -14.44
C SER A 153 -10.82 -17.88 -13.92
N LYS A 154 -11.09 -18.89 -14.77
CA LYS A 154 -11.00 -20.30 -14.36
C LYS A 154 -9.57 -20.69 -14.08
N VAL A 155 -9.39 -21.50 -13.03
CA VAL A 155 -8.09 -21.95 -12.55
C VAL A 155 -8.01 -23.46 -12.72
N VAL A 156 -6.90 -23.94 -13.28
CA VAL A 156 -6.58 -25.36 -13.41
C VAL A 156 -5.22 -25.62 -12.81
N LEU A 157 -5.15 -26.58 -11.90
CA LEU A 157 -3.93 -27.05 -11.26
C LEU A 157 -3.29 -28.09 -12.19
N ILE A 158 -1.99 -27.94 -12.39
CA ILE A 158 -1.15 -28.90 -13.10
C ILE A 158 -0.22 -29.61 -12.11
N ASP A 159 0.48 -30.64 -12.60
CA ASP A 159 1.40 -31.46 -11.81
C ASP A 159 0.76 -32.13 -10.60
N SER A 160 -0.49 -32.59 -10.73
CA SER A 160 -1.20 -33.30 -9.66
C SER A 160 -0.57 -34.64 -9.28
N ASP A 161 0.35 -35.16 -10.08
CA ASP A 161 1.13 -36.36 -9.74
C ASP A 161 2.12 -36.14 -8.60
N SER A 162 2.40 -34.90 -8.20
CA SER A 162 3.17 -34.58 -6.99
C SER A 162 2.32 -34.57 -5.72
N PHE A 163 0.98 -34.48 -5.82
CA PHE A 163 0.08 -34.32 -4.68
C PHE A 163 0.19 -35.48 -3.69
N GLN A 164 -0.11 -35.22 -2.42
CA GLN A 164 -0.31 -36.29 -1.46
C GLN A 164 -1.70 -36.91 -1.64
N ILE A 165 -1.73 -38.18 -2.01
CA ILE A 165 -2.95 -38.91 -2.39
C ILE A 165 -3.26 -39.98 -1.35
N ASN A 166 -4.47 -39.94 -0.81
CA ASN A 166 -5.00 -40.99 0.03
C ASN A 166 -5.75 -42.02 -0.85
N ALA A 167 -5.08 -43.13 -1.15
CA ALA A 167 -5.63 -44.23 -1.92
C ALA A 167 -6.29 -45.25 -0.99
N ASN A 168 -7.54 -45.00 -0.58
CA ASN A 168 -8.33 -45.88 0.30
C ASN A 168 -7.60 -46.30 1.59
N GLY A 169 -6.92 -45.37 2.25
CA GLY A 169 -6.15 -45.61 3.48
C GLY A 169 -4.65 -45.83 3.25
N THR A 170 -4.20 -46.04 2.00
CA THR A 170 -2.77 -46.00 1.65
C THR A 170 -2.37 -44.59 1.28
N LEU A 171 -1.52 -43.96 2.09
CA LEU A 171 -1.09 -42.59 1.85
C LEU A 171 0.16 -42.53 0.98
N HIS A 172 0.04 -41.91 -0.20
CA HIS A 172 1.17 -41.59 -1.08
C HIS A 172 1.62 -40.16 -0.83
N LEU A 173 2.83 -39.98 -0.29
CA LEU A 173 3.33 -38.69 0.19
C LEU A 173 3.80 -37.75 -0.92
N CYS A 174 3.81 -36.45 -0.61
CA CYS A 174 4.44 -35.41 -1.42
C CYS A 174 5.82 -35.06 -0.85
N GLU A 175 6.87 -35.40 -1.58
CA GLU A 175 8.27 -35.27 -1.11
C GLU A 175 8.98 -34.01 -1.63
N VAL A 176 8.29 -33.19 -2.43
CA VAL A 176 8.80 -31.94 -2.99
C VAL A 176 8.14 -30.72 -2.32
N GLY A 177 8.74 -29.55 -2.52
CA GLY A 177 8.23 -28.30 -1.98
C GLY A 177 9.09 -27.10 -2.37
N VAL A 178 8.47 -25.92 -2.44
CA VAL A 178 9.15 -24.66 -2.72
C VAL A 178 9.31 -23.85 -1.42
N SER A 179 10.56 -23.61 -1.01
CA SER A 179 10.92 -23.01 0.29
C SER A 179 10.10 -21.77 0.68
N HIS A 180 9.92 -20.83 -0.24
CA HIS A 180 9.19 -19.58 0.03
C HIS A 180 7.65 -19.72 0.02
N PHE A 181 7.12 -20.90 -0.34
CA PHE A 181 5.71 -21.26 -0.16
C PHE A 181 5.51 -22.24 1.01
N THR A 182 6.59 -22.77 1.59
CA THR A 182 6.56 -23.70 2.72
C THR A 182 6.17 -22.97 4.01
N PRO A 183 5.24 -23.50 4.83
CA PRO A 183 4.83 -22.86 6.08
C PRO A 183 5.95 -22.83 7.14
N PRO A 184 5.89 -21.91 8.12
CA PRO A 184 6.93 -21.69 9.13
C PRO A 184 7.38 -22.96 9.85
N GLU A 185 6.43 -23.79 10.27
CA GLU A 185 6.67 -25.02 11.02
C GLU A 185 7.42 -26.10 10.22
N LEU A 186 7.55 -25.94 8.90
CA LEU A 186 8.24 -26.87 8.02
C LEU A 186 9.52 -26.29 7.39
N GLN A 187 9.87 -25.03 7.69
CA GLN A 187 11.07 -24.38 7.16
C GLN A 187 12.38 -25.01 7.65
N THR A 188 12.37 -25.64 8.82
CA THR A 188 13.55 -26.28 9.42
C THR A 188 13.70 -27.76 9.02
N LEU A 189 12.74 -28.33 8.29
CA LEU A 189 12.83 -29.71 7.83
C LEU A 189 13.90 -29.85 6.74
N PRO A 190 14.85 -30.78 6.86
CA PRO A 190 15.89 -30.98 5.85
C PRO A 190 15.35 -31.66 4.59
N SER A 191 14.24 -32.40 4.70
CA SER A 191 13.60 -33.13 3.60
C SER A 191 12.11 -33.35 3.92
N PHE A 192 11.29 -33.48 2.87
CA PHE A 192 9.88 -33.88 2.99
C PHE A 192 9.67 -35.39 2.74
N VAL A 193 10.72 -36.14 2.44
CA VAL A 193 10.67 -37.59 2.30
C VAL A 193 10.15 -38.20 3.61
N GLY A 194 9.09 -39.01 3.50
CA GLY A 194 8.45 -39.65 4.66
C GLY A 194 7.63 -38.70 5.55
N PHE A 195 7.45 -37.43 5.19
CA PHE A 195 6.68 -36.47 5.98
C PHE A 195 5.24 -36.34 5.46
N GLU A 196 4.26 -36.54 6.35
CA GLU A 196 2.85 -36.37 6.04
C GLU A 196 2.46 -34.89 6.01
N ARG A 197 2.02 -34.41 4.83
CA ARG A 197 1.43 -33.08 4.68
C ARG A 197 -0.01 -33.09 5.17
N THR A 198 -0.49 -31.93 5.62
CA THR A 198 -1.86 -31.75 6.10
C THR A 198 -2.53 -30.65 5.29
N ALA A 199 -3.86 -30.61 5.30
CA ALA A 199 -4.61 -29.49 4.73
C ALA A 199 -4.21 -28.13 5.35
N ASN A 200 -3.76 -28.12 6.61
CA ASN A 200 -3.29 -26.90 7.26
C ASN A 200 -1.97 -26.37 6.67
N HIS A 201 -1.10 -27.27 6.17
CA HIS A 201 0.11 -26.87 5.45
C HIS A 201 -0.25 -26.25 4.09
N ASP A 202 -1.20 -26.85 3.37
CA ASP A 202 -1.73 -26.30 2.13
C ASP A 202 -2.39 -24.93 2.31
N ASN A 203 -3.16 -24.75 3.40
CA ASN A 203 -3.87 -23.51 3.69
C ASN A 203 -2.91 -22.31 3.85
N PHE A 204 -1.65 -22.54 4.26
CA PHE A 204 -0.62 -21.50 4.24
C PHE A 204 -0.28 -21.08 2.80
N GLY A 205 0.03 -22.05 1.94
CA GLY A 205 0.33 -21.81 0.53
C GLY A 205 -0.86 -21.19 -0.21
N LEU A 206 -2.08 -21.62 0.10
CA LEU A 206 -3.32 -21.03 -0.41
C LEU A 206 -3.41 -19.54 -0.03
N ALA A 207 -3.27 -19.21 1.26
CA ALA A 207 -3.30 -17.83 1.71
C ALA A 207 -2.22 -17.00 1.00
N LEU A 208 -1.02 -17.56 0.81
CA LEU A 208 0.08 -16.90 0.11
C LEU A 208 -0.26 -16.64 -1.37
N LEU A 209 -0.86 -17.60 -2.07
CA LEU A 209 -1.33 -17.42 -3.46
C LEU A 209 -2.43 -16.35 -3.55
N ILE A 210 -3.41 -16.37 -2.65
CA ILE A 210 -4.45 -15.33 -2.58
C ILE A 210 -3.79 -13.96 -2.33
N PHE A 211 -2.82 -13.89 -1.42
CA PHE A 211 -2.10 -12.65 -1.13
C PHE A 211 -1.35 -12.15 -2.38
N HIS A 212 -0.60 -13.02 -3.07
CA HIS A 212 0.05 -12.67 -4.33
C HIS A 212 -0.94 -12.12 -5.37
N VAL A 213 -2.10 -12.77 -5.52
CA VAL A 213 -3.13 -12.35 -6.46
C VAL A 213 -3.69 -10.96 -6.12
N LEU A 214 -3.96 -10.69 -4.85
CA LEU A 214 -4.61 -9.45 -4.43
C LEU A 214 -3.64 -8.27 -4.21
N PHE A 215 -2.37 -8.54 -3.89
CA PHE A 215 -1.35 -7.56 -3.55
C PHE A 215 -0.27 -7.40 -4.63
N GLY A 216 -0.57 -7.78 -5.87
CA GLY A 216 0.28 -7.51 -7.03
C GLY A 216 1.61 -8.27 -6.99
N GLY A 217 1.58 -9.54 -6.58
CA GLY A 217 2.74 -10.42 -6.52
C GLY A 217 3.73 -10.14 -5.40
N ARG A 218 3.41 -9.24 -4.46
CA ARG A 218 4.23 -8.98 -3.28
C ARG A 218 4.14 -10.13 -2.30
N HIS A 219 5.26 -10.48 -1.68
CA HIS A 219 5.33 -11.58 -0.71
C HIS A 219 5.03 -11.07 0.72
N PRO A 220 4.18 -11.76 1.51
CA PRO A 220 3.78 -11.31 2.85
C PRO A 220 4.95 -11.19 3.85
N TYR A 221 6.02 -11.97 3.63
CA TYR A 221 7.25 -11.96 4.44
C TYR A 221 8.41 -11.16 3.81
N SER A 222 8.17 -10.42 2.73
CA SER A 222 9.17 -9.52 2.14
C SER A 222 8.83 -8.08 2.51
N GLY A 223 9.72 -7.42 3.25
CA GLY A 223 9.46 -6.10 3.81
C GLY A 223 10.71 -5.29 4.06
N VAL A 224 10.52 -4.05 4.52
CA VAL A 224 11.61 -3.21 5.01
C VAL A 224 11.94 -3.63 6.45
N PRO A 225 13.20 -4.01 6.74
CA PRO A 225 13.63 -4.39 8.09
C PRO A 225 13.51 -3.22 9.08
N LEU A 226 12.99 -3.53 10.26
CA LEU A 226 12.98 -2.68 11.44
C LEU A 226 14.04 -3.11 12.47
N ILE A 227 14.54 -4.34 12.34
CA ILE A 227 15.59 -4.96 13.17
C ILE A 227 16.71 -5.54 12.30
N SER A 228 17.88 -5.77 12.89
CA SER A 228 19.11 -6.16 12.16
C SER A 228 19.04 -7.56 11.55
N ASP A 229 18.27 -8.47 12.12
CA ASP A 229 18.17 -9.88 11.74
C ASP A 229 16.96 -10.20 10.83
N ALA A 230 16.06 -9.24 10.57
CA ALA A 230 14.93 -9.36 9.63
C ALA A 230 15.29 -9.00 8.20
N GLY A 231 14.65 -9.62 7.20
CA GLY A 231 14.80 -9.27 5.78
C GLY A 231 16.01 -9.90 5.08
N ASN A 232 16.77 -10.77 5.75
CA ASN A 232 18.01 -11.34 5.20
C ASN A 232 17.73 -12.45 4.18
N ALA A 233 16.74 -13.28 4.45
CA ALA A 233 16.29 -14.37 3.59
C ALA A 233 14.82 -14.65 3.87
N LEU A 234 14.05 -14.92 2.81
CA LEU A 234 12.60 -15.05 2.89
C LEU A 234 12.20 -16.26 3.75
N GLU A 235 12.92 -17.35 3.61
CA GLU A 235 12.77 -18.59 4.38
C GLU A 235 12.94 -18.34 5.88
N THR A 236 13.96 -17.56 6.26
CA THR A 236 14.20 -17.18 7.65
C THR A 236 13.08 -16.30 8.19
N ASP A 237 12.59 -15.35 7.39
CA ASP A 237 11.51 -14.47 7.81
C ASP A 237 10.16 -15.21 7.92
N ILE A 238 9.92 -16.20 7.07
CA ILE A 238 8.78 -17.13 7.19
C ILE A 238 8.90 -17.94 8.49
N ALA A 239 10.06 -18.57 8.74
CA ALA A 239 10.28 -19.40 9.94
C ALA A 239 10.05 -18.64 11.26
N HIS A 240 10.32 -17.34 11.28
CA HIS A 240 10.12 -16.46 12.44
C HIS A 240 8.79 -15.69 12.41
N PHE A 241 7.83 -16.09 11.58
CA PHE A 241 6.51 -15.46 11.47
C PHE A 241 6.55 -13.94 11.24
N ARG A 242 7.52 -13.45 10.46
CA ARG A 242 7.71 -12.02 10.21
C ARG A 242 6.77 -11.49 9.13
N TYR A 243 5.48 -11.60 9.38
CA TYR A 243 4.46 -11.10 8.47
C TYR A 243 4.52 -9.56 8.40
N ALA A 244 4.97 -9.01 7.28
CA ALA A 244 5.28 -7.59 7.13
C ALA A 244 4.03 -6.70 7.18
N TYR A 245 2.87 -7.25 6.81
CA TYR A 245 1.60 -6.52 6.77
C TYR A 245 0.77 -6.68 8.04
N ALA A 246 1.29 -7.41 9.05
CA ALA A 246 0.57 -7.63 10.30
C ALA A 246 0.25 -6.32 11.04
N SER A 247 -0.84 -6.30 11.81
CA SER A 247 -1.15 -5.16 12.69
C SER A 247 -0.06 -4.94 13.75
N ASP A 248 0.66 -5.99 14.14
CA ASP A 248 1.78 -6.00 15.07
C ASP A 248 3.16 -6.02 14.38
N ASN A 249 3.25 -5.55 13.13
CA ASN A 249 4.47 -5.59 12.30
C ASN A 249 5.73 -5.01 12.97
N GLN A 250 5.57 -4.03 13.86
CA GLN A 250 6.68 -3.44 14.61
C GLN A 250 7.36 -4.48 15.50
N ARG A 251 6.59 -5.38 16.12
CA ARG A 251 7.13 -6.48 16.94
C ARG A 251 7.75 -7.58 16.07
N ARG A 252 7.23 -7.75 14.87
CA ARG A 252 7.70 -8.75 13.89
C ARG A 252 8.94 -8.32 13.12
N GLY A 253 9.34 -7.05 13.23
CA GLY A 253 10.61 -6.56 12.69
C GLY A 253 10.62 -6.31 11.18
N LEU A 254 9.47 -6.41 10.51
CA LEU A 254 9.31 -6.08 9.08
C LEU A 254 8.10 -5.17 8.92
N LYS A 255 8.22 -4.11 8.11
CA LYS A 255 7.06 -3.36 7.61
C LYS A 255 6.89 -3.58 6.10
N PRO A 256 5.71 -3.30 5.51
CA PRO A 256 5.50 -3.50 4.08
C PRO A 256 6.52 -2.70 3.24
N PRO A 257 6.91 -3.21 2.06
CA PRO A 257 7.74 -2.43 1.14
C PRO A 257 7.07 -1.09 0.78
N PRO A 258 7.85 -0.06 0.43
CA PRO A 258 7.28 1.23 0.04
C PRO A 258 6.29 1.07 -1.11
N ARG A 259 5.28 1.95 -1.15
CA ARG A 259 4.33 2.03 -2.27
C ARG A 259 3.53 0.72 -2.47
N SER A 260 3.36 -0.07 -1.41
CA SER A 260 2.52 -1.27 -1.41
C SER A 260 1.03 -0.95 -1.34
N ILE A 261 0.21 -1.87 -1.84
CA ILE A 261 -1.23 -1.87 -1.56
C ILE A 261 -1.41 -2.04 -0.03
N PRO A 262 -2.12 -1.13 0.65
CA PRO A 262 -2.30 -1.20 2.10
C PRO A 262 -3.26 -2.34 2.47
N LEU A 263 -2.99 -3.03 3.60
CA LEU A 263 -3.84 -4.14 4.05
C LEU A 263 -5.27 -3.67 4.39
N SER A 264 -5.41 -2.41 4.85
CA SER A 264 -6.69 -1.74 5.11
C SER A 264 -7.58 -1.60 3.86
N MET A 265 -7.06 -1.90 2.67
CA MET A 265 -7.86 -2.01 1.47
C MET A 265 -8.90 -3.14 1.59
N LEU A 266 -8.59 -4.19 2.33
CA LEU A 266 -9.50 -5.32 2.55
C LEU A 266 -10.46 -5.03 3.71
N PRO A 267 -11.64 -5.67 3.74
CA PRO A 267 -12.48 -5.68 4.93
C PRO A 267 -11.78 -6.43 6.08
N GLY A 268 -12.15 -6.09 7.32
CA GLY A 268 -11.46 -6.55 8.52
C GLY A 268 -11.49 -8.07 8.75
N ASP A 269 -12.52 -8.76 8.25
CA ASP A 269 -12.62 -10.23 8.29
C ASP A 269 -11.57 -10.90 7.38
N VAL A 270 -11.40 -10.41 6.14
CA VAL A 270 -10.38 -10.90 5.21
C VAL A 270 -8.97 -10.56 5.71
N GLU A 271 -8.78 -9.37 6.30
CA GLU A 271 -7.53 -9.00 6.96
C GLU A 271 -7.18 -9.97 8.11
N ALA A 272 -8.16 -10.29 8.96
CA ALA A 272 -7.98 -11.23 10.07
C ALA A 272 -7.63 -12.64 9.57
N MET A 273 -8.17 -13.08 8.43
CA MET A 273 -7.80 -14.36 7.83
C MET A 273 -6.34 -14.40 7.39
N PHE A 274 -5.80 -13.32 6.81
CA PHE A 274 -4.37 -13.26 6.51
C PHE A 274 -3.50 -13.23 7.77
N GLN A 275 -3.91 -12.48 8.79
CA GLN A 275 -3.23 -12.48 10.09
C GLN A 275 -3.22 -13.89 10.67
N GLN A 276 -4.34 -14.60 10.69
CA GLN A 276 -4.43 -15.98 11.16
C GLN A 276 -3.53 -16.91 10.34
N ALA A 277 -3.54 -16.81 9.00
CA ALA A 277 -2.78 -17.69 8.12
C ALA A 277 -1.25 -17.55 8.29
N PHE A 278 -0.75 -16.32 8.48
CA PHE A 278 0.68 -15.99 8.43
C PHE A 278 1.35 -15.79 9.80
N THR A 279 0.61 -15.99 10.89
CA THR A 279 1.15 -15.88 12.25
C THR A 279 1.05 -17.20 13.00
N GLU A 280 1.55 -17.19 14.23
CA GLU A 280 1.55 -18.33 15.16
C GLU A 280 0.12 -18.88 15.37
N SER A 281 -0.89 -18.02 15.25
CA SER A 281 -2.32 -18.39 15.35
C SER A 281 -2.70 -19.50 14.36
N GLY A 282 -2.18 -19.47 13.14
CA GLY A 282 -2.48 -20.47 12.12
C GLY A 282 -1.94 -21.86 12.43
N VAL A 283 -0.87 -21.93 13.22
CA VAL A 283 -0.32 -23.20 13.72
C VAL A 283 -1.10 -23.65 14.95
N ALA A 284 -1.40 -22.74 15.88
CA ALA A 284 -2.06 -23.05 17.15
C ALA A 284 -3.55 -23.40 17.02
N THR A 285 -4.27 -22.76 16.10
CA THR A 285 -5.75 -22.85 15.99
C THR A 285 -6.24 -23.37 14.64
N ALA A 286 -5.32 -23.74 13.75
CA ALA A 286 -5.50 -23.95 12.31
C ALA A 286 -5.68 -22.65 11.51
N ARG A 287 -5.21 -22.68 10.25
CA ARG A 287 -5.33 -21.61 9.26
C ARG A 287 -6.72 -21.59 8.65
N PRO A 288 -7.17 -20.45 8.08
CA PRO A 288 -8.44 -20.39 7.38
C PRO A 288 -8.50 -21.43 6.25
N THR A 289 -9.59 -22.18 6.21
CA THR A 289 -9.78 -23.24 5.23
C THR A 289 -10.08 -22.67 3.84
N ALA A 290 -9.86 -23.49 2.82
CA ALA A 290 -10.24 -23.18 1.45
C ALA A 290 -11.71 -22.74 1.31
N LYS A 291 -12.64 -23.40 2.02
CA LYS A 291 -14.06 -23.00 2.06
C LYS A 291 -14.29 -21.63 2.69
N ALA A 292 -13.56 -21.31 3.76
CA ALA A 292 -13.64 -20.01 4.40
C ALA A 292 -13.18 -18.90 3.45
N TRP A 293 -12.09 -19.12 2.71
CA TRP A 293 -11.62 -18.20 1.68
C TRP A 293 -12.65 -17.99 0.56
N VAL A 294 -13.29 -19.05 0.08
CA VAL A 294 -14.38 -18.94 -0.91
C VAL A 294 -15.50 -18.04 -0.39
N ALA A 295 -15.99 -18.29 0.83
CA ALA A 295 -17.09 -17.53 1.42
C ALA A 295 -16.73 -16.04 1.61
N ALA A 296 -15.54 -15.76 2.15
CA ALA A 296 -15.08 -14.39 2.39
C ALA A 296 -14.87 -13.61 1.09
N LEU A 297 -14.29 -14.25 0.07
CA LEU A 297 -14.07 -13.61 -1.24
C LEU A 297 -15.39 -13.41 -2.01
N ASP A 298 -16.35 -14.32 -1.90
CA ASP A 298 -17.69 -14.13 -2.49
C ASP A 298 -18.43 -12.96 -1.83
N LEU A 299 -18.31 -12.78 -0.51
CA LEU A 299 -18.88 -11.62 0.21
C LEU A 299 -18.21 -10.31 -0.20
N LEU A 300 -16.87 -10.27 -0.24
CA LEU A 300 -16.10 -9.10 -0.66
C LEU A 300 -16.49 -8.63 -2.07
N ARG A 301 -16.68 -9.58 -2.99
CA ARG A 301 -17.07 -9.28 -4.38
C ARG A 301 -18.44 -8.64 -4.50
N GLN A 302 -19.37 -8.96 -3.59
CA GLN A 302 -20.71 -8.34 -3.59
C GLN A 302 -20.69 -6.87 -3.12
N GLN A 303 -19.61 -6.45 -2.46
CA GLN A 303 -19.48 -5.13 -1.84
C GLN A 303 -18.46 -4.25 -2.57
N LEU A 304 -18.32 -4.40 -3.89
CA LEU A 304 -17.41 -3.58 -4.69
C LEU A 304 -18.10 -2.34 -5.25
N LYS A 305 -17.33 -1.26 -5.41
CA LYS A 305 -17.74 -0.06 -6.15
C LYS A 305 -16.68 0.36 -7.16
N LYS A 306 -17.13 1.08 -8.19
CA LYS A 306 -16.27 1.66 -9.23
C LYS A 306 -15.91 3.10 -8.86
N CYS A 307 -14.67 3.49 -9.14
CA CYS A 307 -14.24 4.87 -9.01
C CYS A 307 -14.89 5.76 -10.08
N THR A 308 -15.10 7.03 -9.75
CA THR A 308 -15.58 8.04 -10.71
C THR A 308 -14.46 8.61 -11.60
N VAL A 309 -13.18 8.36 -11.26
CA VAL A 309 -12.02 8.92 -11.97
C VAL A 309 -11.49 7.96 -13.06
N SER A 310 -11.54 6.65 -12.82
CA SER A 310 -11.03 5.62 -13.73
C SER A 310 -11.96 4.42 -13.68
N ALA A 311 -12.38 3.93 -14.85
CA ALA A 311 -13.26 2.76 -14.96
C ALA A 311 -12.56 1.47 -14.48
N MET A 312 -11.23 1.47 -14.50
CA MET A 312 -10.38 0.36 -14.10
C MET A 312 -10.17 0.25 -12.59
N HIS A 313 -10.61 1.24 -11.82
CA HIS A 313 -10.51 1.25 -10.37
C HIS A 313 -11.77 0.66 -9.74
N VAL A 314 -11.70 -0.62 -9.41
CA VAL A 314 -12.72 -1.35 -8.64
C VAL A 314 -12.18 -1.64 -7.24
N TYR A 315 -12.92 -1.27 -6.20
CA TYR A 315 -12.44 -1.39 -4.82
C TYR A 315 -13.59 -1.62 -3.83
N PRO A 316 -13.29 -2.08 -2.59
CA PRO A 316 -14.31 -2.36 -1.59
C PRO A 316 -15.12 -1.13 -1.15
N GLY A 317 -16.41 -1.34 -0.93
CA GLY A 317 -17.39 -0.30 -0.66
C GLY A 317 -17.21 0.42 0.67
N HIS A 318 -16.56 -0.23 1.65
CA HIS A 318 -16.28 0.33 2.98
C HIS A 318 -15.29 1.49 2.95
N LEU A 319 -14.49 1.61 1.89
CA LEU A 319 -13.53 2.70 1.74
C LEU A 319 -14.22 3.95 1.19
N THR A 320 -14.08 5.10 1.86
CA THR A 320 -14.64 6.37 1.36
C THR A 320 -13.94 6.81 0.08
N ASP A 321 -12.61 6.78 0.08
CA ASP A 321 -11.77 7.22 -1.03
C ASP A 321 -11.23 6.04 -1.86
N CYS A 322 -10.92 6.28 -3.13
CA CYS A 322 -10.38 5.26 -4.02
C CYS A 322 -8.89 4.99 -3.71
N PRO A 323 -8.52 3.77 -3.24
CA PRO A 323 -7.14 3.44 -2.91
C PRO A 323 -6.22 3.41 -4.15
N TRP A 324 -6.76 3.00 -5.30
CA TRP A 324 -6.02 2.97 -6.56
C TRP A 324 -5.58 4.37 -7.02
N CYS A 325 -6.48 5.36 -6.99
CA CYS A 325 -6.11 6.76 -7.26
C CYS A 325 -5.02 7.28 -6.30
N ALA A 326 -5.06 6.87 -5.02
CA ALA A 326 -4.02 7.26 -4.07
C ALA A 326 -2.64 6.67 -4.43
N LEU A 327 -2.60 5.44 -4.96
CA LEU A 327 -1.37 4.80 -5.46
C LEU A 327 -0.90 5.40 -6.79
N ASP A 328 -1.81 5.67 -7.73
CA ASP A 328 -1.50 6.35 -9.00
C ASP A 328 -0.88 7.72 -8.78
N ASN A 329 -1.40 8.50 -7.83
CA ASN A 329 -0.84 9.80 -7.44
C ASN A 329 0.58 9.71 -6.87
N GLN A 330 0.98 8.52 -6.38
CA GLN A 330 2.34 8.22 -5.93
C GLN A 330 3.20 7.58 -7.04
N GLY A 331 2.69 7.51 -8.27
CA GLY A 331 3.35 6.94 -9.44
C GLY A 331 3.33 5.42 -9.49
N VAL A 332 2.36 4.77 -8.82
CA VAL A 332 2.25 3.30 -8.73
C VAL A 332 0.98 2.85 -9.43
N ILE A 333 1.12 2.53 -10.71
CA ILE A 333 -0.03 2.19 -11.56
C ILE A 333 -0.18 0.67 -11.64
N TYR A 334 -1.22 0.16 -11.00
CA TYR A 334 -1.59 -1.26 -11.02
C TYR A 334 -2.59 -1.60 -12.13
N PHE A 335 -3.54 -0.71 -12.42
CA PHE A 335 -4.57 -0.89 -13.43
C PHE A 335 -4.57 0.31 -14.38
N ILE A 336 -4.34 0.05 -15.67
CA ILE A 336 -4.27 1.11 -16.68
C ILE A 336 -5.66 1.28 -17.29
N ASP A 337 -6.20 2.49 -17.20
CA ASP A 337 -7.29 2.91 -18.07
C ASP A 337 -6.70 3.27 -19.44
N LEU A 338 -6.88 2.39 -20.43
CA LEU A 338 -6.40 2.60 -21.80
C LEU A 338 -7.27 3.59 -22.58
N GLY A 339 -8.26 4.22 -21.93
CA GLY A 339 -9.19 5.12 -22.58
C GLY A 339 -10.13 4.34 -23.48
N GLU A 340 -11.17 3.73 -22.91
CA GLU A 340 -12.41 3.67 -23.67
C GLU A 340 -12.87 5.10 -23.95
N GLU A 341 -13.36 5.32 -25.16
CA GLU A 341 -13.82 6.61 -25.68
C GLU A 341 -14.40 7.47 -24.56
N VAL A 342 -13.69 8.56 -24.25
CA VAL A 342 -14.18 9.61 -23.38
C VAL A 342 -15.58 9.94 -23.89
N ILE A 343 -16.60 9.50 -23.16
CA ILE A 343 -17.95 10.00 -23.32
C ILE A 343 -17.79 11.48 -23.01
N THR A 344 -17.66 12.25 -24.09
CA THR A 344 -17.78 13.68 -24.08
C THR A 344 -19.24 13.95 -23.74
N THR A 345 -19.56 13.94 -22.45
CA THR A 345 -20.61 14.83 -21.99
C THR A 345 -20.04 16.24 -22.16
N SER A 346 -20.20 16.75 -23.37
CA SER A 346 -20.12 18.15 -23.75
C SER A 346 -21.14 18.92 -22.92
N GLY A 347 -20.82 19.14 -21.65
CA GLY A 347 -21.38 20.26 -20.91
C GLY A 347 -20.70 21.51 -21.45
N ASP A 348 -21.47 22.45 -21.97
CA ASP A 348 -21.05 23.78 -22.48
C ASP A 348 -20.29 24.60 -21.41
N PHE A 349 -19.08 24.18 -21.06
CA PHE A 349 -18.20 24.96 -20.20
C PHE A 349 -17.68 26.14 -21.00
N VAL A 350 -18.16 27.33 -20.65
CA VAL A 350 -17.69 28.60 -21.21
C VAL A 350 -16.93 29.33 -20.12
N LEU A 351 -15.60 29.33 -20.19
CA LEU A 351 -14.71 29.95 -19.19
C LEU A 351 -15.12 31.40 -18.89
N ALA A 352 -15.47 32.17 -19.93
CA ALA A 352 -15.92 33.55 -19.77
C ALA A 352 -17.19 33.67 -18.90
N LYS A 353 -18.14 32.75 -19.03
CA LYS A 353 -19.39 32.72 -18.25
C LYS A 353 -19.12 32.39 -16.79
N VAL A 354 -18.32 31.36 -16.53
CA VAL A 354 -17.96 30.96 -15.15
C VAL A 354 -17.10 32.03 -14.48
N TRP A 355 -16.16 32.64 -15.21
CA TRP A 355 -15.35 33.72 -14.68
C TRP A 355 -16.15 34.99 -14.41
N ALA A 356 -17.17 35.29 -15.23
CA ALA A 356 -18.10 36.38 -14.95
C ALA A 356 -18.85 36.16 -13.62
N MET A 357 -19.22 34.92 -13.28
CA MET A 357 -19.83 34.61 -11.97
C MET A 357 -18.86 34.88 -10.81
N VAL A 358 -17.58 34.53 -10.97
CA VAL A 358 -16.53 34.84 -9.97
C VAL A 358 -16.37 36.35 -9.81
N MET A 359 -16.32 37.10 -10.90
CA MET A 359 -16.16 38.56 -10.85
C MET A 359 -17.40 39.29 -10.32
N ALA A 360 -18.59 38.72 -10.52
CA ALA A 360 -19.84 39.22 -9.98
C ALA A 360 -20.07 38.84 -8.51
N SER A 361 -19.21 38.00 -7.91
CA SER A 361 -19.35 37.64 -6.50
C SER A 361 -19.06 38.83 -5.58
N VAL A 362 -19.97 39.07 -4.64
CA VAL A 362 -19.91 40.21 -3.72
C VAL A 362 -19.19 39.80 -2.45
N ALA A 363 -18.19 40.57 -2.04
CA ALA A 363 -17.46 40.34 -0.79
C ALA A 363 -18.42 40.31 0.42
N PRO A 364 -18.16 39.45 1.41
CA PRO A 364 -18.95 39.46 2.65
C PRO A 364 -18.77 40.80 3.38
N PRO A 365 -19.80 41.28 4.11
CA PRO A 365 -19.67 42.46 4.94
C PRO A 365 -18.61 42.24 6.04
N ALA A 366 -18.05 43.34 6.57
CA ALA A 366 -17.13 43.26 7.69
C ALA A 366 -17.81 42.57 8.88
N LEU A 367 -17.14 41.53 9.41
CA LEU A 367 -17.65 40.78 10.56
C LEU A 367 -17.56 41.67 11.81
N GLN A 368 -18.63 41.69 12.60
CA GLN A 368 -18.64 42.34 13.91
C GLN A 368 -18.03 41.39 14.92
N LEU A 369 -16.74 41.58 15.22
CA LEU A 369 -16.00 40.78 16.19
C LEU A 369 -16.07 41.45 17.57
N PRO A 370 -16.29 40.69 18.66
CA PRO A 370 -16.26 41.24 20.01
C PRO A 370 -14.82 41.69 20.36
N LEU A 371 -14.63 43.01 20.51
CA LEU A 371 -13.34 43.59 20.86
C LEU A 371 -13.09 43.48 22.38
N PRO A 372 -11.86 43.15 22.81
CA PRO A 372 -11.50 43.11 24.23
C PRO A 372 -11.80 44.41 24.96
N ASP A 373 -11.62 45.57 24.31
CA ASP A 373 -11.82 46.90 24.90
C ASP A 373 -13.28 47.19 25.31
N HIS A 374 -14.25 46.44 24.75
CA HIS A 374 -15.66 46.56 25.12
C HIS A 374 -15.97 45.97 26.50
N PHE A 375 -15.05 45.17 27.05
CA PHE A 375 -15.17 44.61 28.38
C PHE A 375 -14.35 45.45 29.36
N GLN A 376 -14.97 45.84 30.48
CA GLN A 376 -14.31 46.61 31.54
C GLN A 376 -14.23 45.77 32.84
N PRO A 377 -13.44 44.68 32.86
CA PRO A 377 -13.28 43.87 34.05
C PRO A 377 -12.49 44.62 35.13
N THR A 378 -12.80 44.34 36.39
CA THR A 378 -11.98 44.83 37.49
C THR A 378 -10.76 43.92 37.64
N GLY A 379 -9.56 44.49 37.52
CA GLY A 379 -8.32 43.74 37.66
C GLY A 379 -8.19 43.13 39.07
N ARG A 380 -7.82 41.85 39.14
CA ARG A 380 -7.66 41.08 40.37
C ARG A 380 -6.61 41.73 41.28
N PRO A 381 -6.89 41.86 42.59
CA PRO A 381 -5.92 42.41 43.53
C PRO A 381 -4.64 41.56 43.53
N LEU A 382 -3.52 42.18 43.91
CA LEU A 382 -2.29 41.44 44.18
C LEU A 382 -2.54 40.46 45.34
N PRO A 383 -1.92 39.26 45.33
CA PRO A 383 -2.04 38.29 46.43
C PRO A 383 -1.70 38.92 47.79
N LEU A 384 -2.36 38.46 48.86
CA LEU A 384 -2.13 38.95 50.23
C LEU A 384 -0.63 38.94 50.57
N GLY A 385 -0.10 40.10 50.97
CA GLY A 385 1.31 40.30 51.34
C GLY A 385 2.19 40.90 50.23
N LEU A 386 1.68 41.04 48.99
CA LEU A 386 2.39 41.73 47.91
C LEU A 386 1.96 43.20 47.83
N LEU A 387 2.91 44.08 48.08
CA LEU A 387 2.74 45.52 47.88
C LEU A 387 3.06 45.88 46.42
N ARG A 388 2.36 46.90 45.89
CA ARG A 388 2.70 47.48 44.58
C ARG A 388 4.16 47.92 44.59
N ARG A 389 4.86 47.82 43.46
CA ARG A 389 6.29 48.17 43.36
C ARG A 389 6.61 49.56 43.91
N GLU A 390 5.72 50.52 43.70
CA GLU A 390 5.83 51.89 44.23
C GLU A 390 5.99 51.89 45.76
N TYR A 391 5.22 51.06 46.47
CA TYR A 391 5.30 50.94 47.93
C TYR A 391 6.53 50.15 48.39
N ILE A 392 6.97 49.13 47.63
CA ILE A 392 8.21 48.39 47.93
C ILE A 392 9.41 49.36 47.87
N ILE A 393 9.48 50.19 46.83
CA ILE A 393 10.54 51.20 46.67
C ILE A 393 10.49 52.22 47.83
N LEU A 394 9.30 52.69 48.21
CA LEU A 394 9.15 53.63 49.33
C LEU A 394 9.60 53.02 50.66
N ILE A 395 9.31 51.74 50.90
CA ILE A 395 9.76 51.01 52.10
C ILE A 395 11.28 50.83 52.09
N GLU A 396 11.87 50.47 50.94
CA GLU A 396 13.33 50.37 50.79
C GLU A 396 14.02 51.72 51.09
N ILE A 397 13.48 52.82 50.58
CA ILE A 397 13.98 54.18 50.83
C ILE A 397 13.85 54.54 52.31
N ALA A 398 12.68 54.29 52.92
CA ALA A 398 12.42 54.61 54.32
C ALA A 398 13.31 53.81 55.28
N LEU A 399 13.50 52.52 55.03
CA LEU A 399 14.37 51.65 55.82
C LEU A 399 15.85 52.02 55.65
N SER A 400 16.26 52.40 54.45
CA SER A 400 17.62 52.91 54.18
C SER A 400 17.89 54.22 54.94
N ALA A 401 16.93 55.14 54.93
CA ALA A 401 17.00 56.39 55.68
C ALA A 401 17.04 56.16 57.20
N LEU A 402 16.23 55.23 57.72
CA LEU A 402 16.23 54.85 59.13
C LEU A 402 17.56 54.21 59.57
N SER A 403 18.15 53.36 58.71
CA SER A 403 19.47 52.76 58.98
C SER A 403 20.57 53.82 59.02
N LEU A 404 20.53 54.82 58.15
CA LEU A 404 21.45 55.96 58.15
C LEU A 404 21.32 56.79 59.43
N LEU A 405 20.09 57.06 59.87
CA LEU A 405 19.81 57.80 61.11
C LEU A 405 20.33 57.07 62.36
N LEU A 406 20.07 55.76 62.46
CA LEU A 406 20.53 54.92 63.58
C LEU A 406 22.06 54.82 63.65
N CYS A 407 22.75 54.89 62.50
CA CYS A 407 24.20 54.90 62.43
C CYS A 407 24.81 56.18 63.02
N GLY A 408 24.11 57.32 62.91
CA GLY A 408 24.56 58.60 63.46
C GLY A 408 24.44 58.74 64.98
N LEU A 409 23.72 57.83 65.64
CA LEU A 409 23.44 57.89 67.09
C LEU A 409 24.38 57.02 67.94
N GLN A 410 25.35 56.32 67.34
CA GLN A 410 26.29 55.46 68.07
C GLN A 410 27.63 56.18 68.33
N ALA A 411 27.97 56.37 69.61
CA ALA A 411 29.19 57.09 70.05
C ALA A 411 30.48 56.27 69.95
N GLU A 412 30.42 54.96 69.65
CA GLU A 412 31.57 54.07 69.50
C GLU A 412 31.36 53.15 68.27
N PRO A 413 32.39 52.89 67.44
CA PRO A 413 32.23 52.29 66.11
C PRO A 413 32.14 50.77 66.19
N ARG A 414 31.06 50.25 66.78
CA ARG A 414 30.73 48.82 66.74
C ARG A 414 29.52 48.63 65.83
N TYR A 415 29.79 48.39 64.54
CA TYR A 415 28.83 48.13 63.46
C TYR A 415 27.96 46.85 63.63
N ILE A 416 27.80 46.36 64.87
CA ILE A 416 27.13 45.09 65.20
C ILE A 416 25.63 45.14 64.85
N ILE A 417 25.02 46.32 64.82
CA ILE A 417 23.58 46.50 64.51
C ILE A 417 23.33 46.87 63.03
N LEU A 418 24.29 47.53 62.36
CA LEU A 418 24.10 48.02 60.98
C LEU A 418 24.05 46.87 59.96
N VAL A 419 24.97 45.91 60.09
CA VAL A 419 25.08 44.77 59.17
C VAL A 419 23.84 43.87 59.16
N PRO A 420 23.27 43.43 60.30
CA PRO A 420 22.06 42.62 60.29
C PRO A 420 20.82 43.40 59.81
N VAL A 421 20.73 44.72 60.05
CA VAL A 421 19.62 45.55 59.57
C VAL A 421 19.69 45.72 58.04
N LEU A 422 20.85 46.07 57.48
CA LEU A 422 21.02 46.16 56.02
C LEU A 422 20.85 44.80 55.34
N ALA A 423 21.32 43.71 55.97
CA ALA A 423 21.07 42.35 55.49
C ALA A 423 19.59 41.99 55.52
N ALA A 424 18.85 42.34 56.59
CA ALA A 424 17.41 42.12 56.67
C ALA A 424 16.65 42.94 55.62
N ILE A 425 17.02 44.20 55.39
CA ILE A 425 16.44 45.06 54.34
C ILE A 425 16.70 44.45 52.96
N TRP A 426 17.92 43.99 52.68
CA TRP A 426 18.27 43.36 51.41
C TRP A 426 17.57 42.01 51.21
N ILE A 427 17.44 41.19 52.27
CA ILE A 427 16.72 39.91 52.23
C ILE A 427 15.22 40.16 51.99
N ILE A 428 14.60 41.09 52.71
CA ILE A 428 13.18 41.44 52.57
C ILE A 428 12.92 42.05 51.19
N GLY A 429 13.73 43.02 50.75
CA GLY A 429 13.62 43.62 49.41
C GLY A 429 13.84 42.62 48.27
N SER A 430 14.83 41.72 48.40
CA SER A 430 15.10 40.71 47.38
C SER A 430 14.04 39.60 47.32
N LEU A 431 13.50 39.16 48.46
CA LEU A 431 12.41 38.17 48.52
C LEU A 431 11.10 38.76 47.99
N THR A 432 10.72 39.96 48.43
CA THR A 432 9.50 40.63 47.93
C THR A 432 9.60 40.98 46.44
N SER A 433 10.77 41.42 45.96
CA SER A 433 11.03 41.69 44.54
C SER A 433 10.99 40.42 43.67
N LYS A 434 11.50 39.27 44.17
CA LYS A 434 11.43 37.99 43.44
C LYS A 434 10.00 37.49 43.30
N VAL A 435 9.21 37.51 44.39
CA VAL A 435 7.80 37.08 44.36
C VAL A 435 6.96 38.02 43.50
N TYR A 436 7.21 39.33 43.58
CA TYR A 436 6.56 40.33 42.73
C TYR A 436 6.88 40.15 41.24
N LYS A 437 8.15 39.86 40.89
CA LYS A 437 8.56 39.56 39.50
C LYS A 437 7.90 38.27 38.98
N ALA A 438 7.77 37.25 39.83
CA ALA A 438 7.09 36.01 39.47
C ALA A 438 5.59 36.23 39.20
N GLU A 439 4.91 37.05 40.01
CA GLU A 439 3.49 37.42 39.82
C GLU A 439 3.28 38.22 38.51
N ILE A 440 4.15 39.20 38.20
CA ILE A 440 4.11 39.92 36.91
C ILE A 440 4.30 38.95 35.75
N GLN A 441 5.28 38.07 35.84
CA GLN A 441 5.56 37.10 34.78
C GLN A 441 4.36 36.18 34.54
N GLN A 442 3.71 35.71 35.62
CA GLN A 442 2.51 34.88 35.53
C GLN A 442 1.35 35.62 34.86
N ARG A 443 1.09 36.89 35.24
CA ARG A 443 0.05 37.72 34.60
C ARG A 443 0.38 38.04 33.14
N ARG A 444 1.67 38.24 32.81
CA ARG A 444 2.14 38.46 31.45
C ARG A 444 1.97 37.23 30.56
N GLU A 445 2.27 36.04 31.08
CA GLU A 445 2.03 34.77 30.39
C GLU A 445 0.55 34.49 30.21
N ALA A 446 -0.29 34.82 31.20
CA ALA A 446 -1.75 34.74 31.07
C ALA A 446 -2.26 35.68 29.97
N PHE A 447 -1.78 36.92 29.92
CA PHE A 447 -2.11 37.87 28.85
C PHE A 447 -1.67 37.37 27.47
N ASN A 448 -0.43 36.90 27.33
CA ASN A 448 0.09 36.41 26.05
C ASN A 448 -0.71 35.19 25.56
N ARG A 449 -1.07 34.25 26.44
CA ARG A 449 -1.92 33.09 26.09
C ARG A 449 -3.32 33.53 25.67
N ALA A 450 -3.98 34.38 26.46
CA ALA A 450 -5.31 34.89 26.12
C ALA A 450 -5.31 35.65 24.78
N LYS A 451 -4.23 36.38 24.48
CA LYS A 451 -4.05 37.07 23.20
C LYS A 451 -3.92 36.09 22.03
N MET A 452 -3.07 35.06 22.17
CA MET A 452 -2.91 34.05 21.12
C MET A 452 -4.22 33.31 20.83
N ASP A 453 -4.98 32.91 21.87
CA ASP A 453 -6.26 32.23 21.71
C ASP A 453 -7.30 33.10 20.99
N TYR A 454 -7.37 34.39 21.35
CA TYR A 454 -8.23 35.37 20.69
C TYR A 454 -7.82 35.58 19.22
N ASP A 455 -6.54 35.86 18.95
CA ASP A 455 -6.03 36.10 17.59
C ASP A 455 -6.24 34.88 16.68
N HIS A 456 -6.07 33.66 17.22
CA HIS A 456 -6.33 32.41 16.50
C HIS A 456 -7.80 32.26 16.11
N LEU A 457 -8.73 32.50 17.05
CA LEU A 457 -10.17 32.44 16.78
C LEU A 457 -10.60 33.52 15.78
N VAL A 458 -10.05 34.73 15.89
CA VAL A 458 -10.28 35.82 14.92
C VAL A 458 -9.86 35.39 13.51
N SER A 459 -8.66 34.83 13.36
CA SER A 459 -8.16 34.34 12.06
C SER A 459 -9.04 33.22 11.50
N GLN A 460 -9.43 32.23 12.31
CA GLN A 460 -10.32 31.15 11.87
C GLN A 460 -11.67 31.69 11.37
N ILE A 461 -12.26 32.65 12.08
CA ILE A 461 -13.52 33.29 11.70
C ILE A 461 -13.37 34.10 10.41
N GLN A 462 -12.26 34.85 10.26
CA GLN A 462 -11.96 35.62 9.05
C GLN A 462 -11.75 34.71 7.82
N GLN A 463 -11.18 33.52 8.01
CA GLN A 463 -11.03 32.51 6.97
C GLN A 463 -12.35 31.80 6.60
N LEU A 464 -13.23 31.54 7.56
CA LEU A 464 -14.48 30.81 7.32
C LEU A 464 -15.62 31.65 6.74
N GLY A 465 -15.69 32.92 7.10
CA GLY A 465 -16.78 33.82 6.68
C GLY A 465 -16.39 35.28 6.46
N GLY A 466 -15.12 35.63 6.66
CA GLY A 466 -14.64 37.00 6.48
C GLY A 466 -14.08 37.28 5.08
N LEU A 467 -13.56 38.51 4.93
CA LEU A 467 -12.96 38.99 3.68
C LEU A 467 -11.72 38.17 3.29
N GLU A 468 -10.93 37.73 4.26
CA GLU A 468 -9.69 36.97 4.03
C GLU A 468 -9.98 35.63 3.34
N GLY A 469 -10.94 34.85 3.85
CA GLY A 469 -11.37 33.59 3.23
C GLY A 469 -11.96 33.78 1.83
N PHE A 470 -12.70 34.87 1.62
CA PHE A 470 -13.24 35.23 0.30
C PHE A 470 -12.11 35.55 -0.70
N ILE A 471 -11.13 36.36 -0.31
CA ILE A 471 -9.97 36.71 -1.14
C ILE A 471 -9.15 35.45 -1.44
N ALA A 472 -8.89 34.60 -0.44
CA ALA A 472 -8.14 33.36 -0.62
C ALA A 472 -8.85 32.41 -1.60
N LYS A 473 -10.18 32.24 -1.46
CA LYS A 473 -10.96 31.42 -2.38
C LYS A 473 -10.96 31.99 -3.80
N ARG A 474 -11.07 33.31 -3.96
CA ARG A 474 -10.99 33.99 -5.26
C ARG A 474 -9.61 33.81 -5.90
N ALA A 475 -8.52 33.98 -5.14
CA ALA A 475 -7.15 33.78 -5.63
C ALA A 475 -6.90 32.34 -6.06
N MET A 476 -7.47 31.36 -5.35
CA MET A 476 -7.45 29.94 -5.75
C MET A 476 -8.14 29.72 -7.10
N LEU A 477 -9.30 30.34 -7.33
CA LEU A 477 -10.01 30.25 -8.61
C LEU A 477 -9.26 30.96 -9.74
N GLU A 478 -8.59 32.07 -9.44
CA GLU A 478 -7.74 32.79 -10.40
C GLU A 478 -6.57 31.92 -10.85
N LYS A 479 -5.89 31.26 -9.90
CA LYS A 479 -4.84 30.28 -10.23
C LYS A 479 -5.36 29.15 -11.12
N MET A 480 -6.54 28.60 -10.84
CA MET A 480 -7.14 27.56 -11.69
C MET A 480 -7.45 28.05 -13.10
N LYS A 481 -7.95 29.29 -13.24
CA LYS A 481 -8.16 29.92 -14.55
C LYS A 481 -6.84 30.04 -15.32
N ASP A 482 -5.79 30.52 -14.66
CA ASP A 482 -4.48 30.68 -15.30
C ASP A 482 -3.89 29.32 -15.71
N GLU A 483 -4.09 28.28 -14.89
CA GLU A 483 -3.75 26.91 -15.25
C GLU A 483 -4.52 26.43 -16.50
N ILE A 484 -5.83 26.67 -16.60
CA ILE A 484 -6.64 26.32 -17.79
C ILE A 484 -6.11 27.06 -19.03
N LEU A 485 -5.81 28.35 -18.92
CA LEU A 485 -5.29 29.16 -20.03
C LEU A 485 -3.87 28.72 -20.45
N GLY A 486 -3.09 28.17 -19.52
CA GLY A 486 -1.75 27.65 -19.77
C GLY A 486 -1.72 26.23 -20.38
N LEU A 487 -2.83 25.49 -20.37
CA LEU A 487 -2.88 24.10 -20.87
C LEU A 487 -2.40 23.94 -22.32
N PRO A 488 -2.75 24.80 -23.30
CA PRO A 488 -2.27 24.64 -24.67
C PRO A 488 -0.74 24.72 -24.80
N GLU A 489 -0.09 25.60 -24.04
CA GLU A 489 1.38 25.71 -24.03
C GLU A 489 2.02 24.56 -23.24
N GLU A 490 1.34 24.01 -22.23
CA GLU A 490 1.76 22.78 -21.56
C GLU A 490 1.67 21.56 -22.50
N GLU A 491 0.58 21.43 -23.27
CA GLU A 491 0.40 20.39 -24.29
C GLU A 491 1.48 20.47 -25.36
N LYS A 492 1.73 21.67 -25.91
CA LYS A 492 2.80 21.90 -26.89
C LYS A 492 4.17 21.51 -26.37
N ARG A 493 4.51 21.91 -25.14
CA ARG A 493 5.77 21.52 -24.48
C ARG A 493 5.86 20.01 -24.25
N ALA A 494 4.76 19.38 -23.83
CA ALA A 494 4.71 17.93 -23.61
C ALA A 494 4.91 17.15 -24.92
N LEU A 495 4.30 17.60 -26.02
CA LEU A 495 4.49 17.00 -27.34
C LEU A 495 5.94 17.18 -27.85
N ALA A 496 6.54 18.35 -27.64
CA ALA A 496 7.94 18.57 -27.98
C ALA A 496 8.89 17.66 -27.17
N ALA A 497 8.63 17.53 -25.86
CA ALA A 497 9.40 16.66 -24.97
C ALA A 497 9.35 15.18 -25.37
N LEU A 498 8.32 14.72 -26.11
CA LEU A 498 8.30 13.37 -26.67
C LEU A 498 9.50 13.18 -27.60
N HIS A 499 9.83 14.14 -28.45
CA HIS A 499 10.99 14.02 -29.34
C HIS A 499 12.31 14.01 -28.57
N ASP A 500 12.48 14.93 -27.61
CA ASP A 500 13.71 15.05 -26.83
C ASP A 500 14.02 13.80 -25.99
N THR A 501 12.97 13.13 -25.50
CA THR A 501 13.08 11.92 -24.67
C THR A 501 12.89 10.61 -25.44
N ALA A 502 12.73 10.67 -26.78
CA ALA A 502 12.35 9.51 -27.59
C ALA A 502 13.26 8.30 -27.41
N ARG A 503 14.58 8.53 -27.38
CA ARG A 503 15.57 7.45 -27.20
C ARG A 503 15.42 6.75 -25.85
N GLU A 504 15.33 7.52 -24.77
CA GLU A 504 15.17 6.96 -23.42
C GLU A 504 13.82 6.27 -23.24
N ARG A 505 12.74 6.80 -23.84
CA ARG A 505 11.41 6.15 -23.82
C ARG A 505 11.41 4.83 -24.57
N GLN A 506 11.98 4.79 -25.78
CA GLN A 506 12.13 3.53 -26.52
C GLN A 506 13.01 2.53 -25.77
N LYS A 507 14.10 2.99 -25.15
CA LYS A 507 14.97 2.15 -24.33
C LYS A 507 14.21 1.57 -23.14
N GLN A 508 13.47 2.41 -22.41
CA GLN A 508 12.66 2.00 -21.27
C GLN A 508 11.64 0.93 -21.69
N LYS A 509 10.86 1.19 -22.75
CA LYS A 509 9.88 0.25 -23.30
C LYS A 509 10.50 -1.08 -23.76
N PHE A 510 11.70 -1.02 -24.34
CA PHE A 510 12.45 -2.23 -24.70
C PHE A 510 12.85 -3.02 -23.45
N LEU A 511 13.31 -2.36 -22.39
CA LEU A 511 13.70 -2.99 -21.13
C LEU A 511 12.50 -3.58 -20.36
N GLU A 512 11.30 -3.03 -20.53
CA GLU A 512 10.05 -3.57 -19.95
C GLU A 512 9.69 -4.97 -20.50
N GLY A 513 10.24 -5.36 -21.65
CA GLY A 513 10.09 -6.72 -22.19
C GLY A 513 10.97 -7.78 -21.52
N PHE A 514 11.93 -7.40 -20.68
CA PHE A 514 12.88 -8.32 -20.04
C PHE A 514 12.53 -8.53 -18.56
N PHE A 515 11.81 -9.61 -18.29
CA PHE A 515 11.34 -9.95 -16.94
C PHE A 515 12.40 -10.66 -16.11
N ILE A 516 12.45 -10.34 -14.82
CA ILE A 516 13.38 -10.95 -13.87
C ILE A 516 13.09 -12.43 -13.61
N ASP A 517 11.82 -12.83 -13.73
CA ASP A 517 11.39 -14.21 -13.52
C ASP A 517 12.04 -15.16 -14.55
N ALA A 518 12.10 -14.74 -15.82
CA ALA A 518 12.77 -15.48 -16.90
C ALA A 518 14.30 -15.31 -16.92
N ALA A 519 14.86 -14.37 -16.16
CA ALA A 519 16.28 -14.05 -16.21
C ALA A 519 17.15 -15.08 -15.47
N SER A 520 18.25 -15.50 -16.07
CA SER A 520 19.30 -16.27 -15.37
C SER A 520 20.35 -15.32 -14.81
N ILE A 521 20.26 -15.01 -13.52
CA ILE A 521 21.16 -14.07 -12.83
C ILE A 521 21.95 -14.84 -11.75
N PRO A 522 23.29 -14.85 -11.80
CA PRO A 522 24.12 -15.57 -10.82
C PRO A 522 23.79 -15.19 -9.38
N GLY A 523 23.50 -16.20 -8.56
CA GLY A 523 23.17 -16.01 -7.14
C GLY A 523 21.77 -15.44 -6.87
N VAL A 524 20.94 -15.17 -7.87
CA VAL A 524 19.57 -14.65 -7.68
C VAL A 524 18.55 -15.74 -8.03
N GLY A 525 18.32 -16.64 -7.07
CA GLY A 525 17.33 -17.71 -7.17
C GLY A 525 15.88 -17.23 -6.96
N PRO A 526 14.90 -18.14 -7.00
CA PRO A 526 13.46 -17.82 -6.95
C PRO A 526 13.04 -16.95 -5.76
N ALA A 527 13.49 -17.25 -4.54
CA ALA A 527 13.15 -16.46 -3.35
C ALA A 527 13.68 -15.02 -3.44
N ARG A 528 14.90 -14.83 -3.95
CA ARG A 528 15.50 -13.50 -4.16
C ARG A 528 14.78 -12.74 -5.28
N LYS A 529 14.33 -13.41 -6.34
CA LYS A 529 13.46 -12.80 -7.37
C LYS A 529 12.11 -12.38 -6.79
N ALA A 530 11.49 -13.20 -5.94
CA ALA A 530 10.26 -12.84 -5.22
C ALA A 530 10.45 -11.61 -4.32
N ALA A 531 11.60 -11.50 -3.64
CA ALA A 531 11.94 -10.31 -2.87
C ALA A 531 12.09 -9.06 -3.77
N LEU A 532 12.77 -9.15 -4.91
CA LEU A 532 12.88 -8.03 -5.85
C LEU A 532 11.51 -7.56 -6.38
N ARG A 533 10.65 -8.50 -6.79
CA ARG A 533 9.28 -8.21 -7.21
C ARG A 533 8.47 -7.53 -6.10
N SER A 534 8.64 -7.97 -4.86
CA SER A 534 7.99 -7.35 -3.70
C SER A 534 8.36 -5.89 -3.48
N PHE A 535 9.49 -5.43 -4.04
CA PHE A 535 9.94 -4.03 -4.05
C PHE A 535 9.64 -3.30 -5.37
N GLY A 536 8.87 -3.91 -6.27
CA GLY A 536 8.47 -3.35 -7.56
C GLY A 536 9.53 -3.49 -8.66
N ILE A 537 10.49 -4.40 -8.51
CA ILE A 537 11.52 -4.69 -9.52
C ILE A 537 11.12 -5.97 -10.25
N GLU A 538 10.42 -5.82 -11.38
CA GLU A 538 9.87 -6.94 -12.16
C GLU A 538 10.56 -7.08 -13.52
N THR A 539 11.03 -5.97 -14.08
CA THR A 539 11.68 -5.92 -15.40
C THR A 539 13.05 -5.26 -15.33
N ALA A 540 13.85 -5.39 -16.38
CA ALA A 540 15.12 -4.67 -16.50
C ALA A 540 14.94 -3.14 -16.45
N ALA A 541 13.75 -2.64 -16.80
CA ALA A 541 13.40 -1.22 -16.78
C ALA A 541 13.29 -0.67 -15.33
N ASP A 542 12.90 -1.51 -14.39
CA ASP A 542 12.71 -1.16 -12.98
C ASP A 542 14.02 -1.18 -12.17
N VAL A 543 15.05 -1.84 -12.72
CA VAL A 543 16.33 -2.04 -12.05
C VAL A 543 17.07 -0.71 -11.89
N THR A 544 17.24 -0.30 -10.63
CA THR A 544 18.12 0.79 -10.23
C THR A 544 19.01 0.33 -9.08
N ARG A 545 20.25 0.82 -9.00
CA ARG A 545 21.18 0.44 -7.92
C ARG A 545 20.60 0.75 -6.54
N ARG A 546 19.94 1.91 -6.39
CA ARG A 546 19.26 2.29 -5.14
C ARG A 546 18.08 1.36 -4.84
N GLY A 547 17.24 1.03 -5.82
CA GLY A 547 16.10 0.14 -5.64
C GLY A 547 16.52 -1.27 -5.21
N VAL A 548 17.53 -1.85 -5.86
CA VAL A 548 18.04 -3.19 -5.51
C VAL A 548 18.67 -3.18 -4.12
N LYS A 549 19.46 -2.16 -3.75
CA LYS A 549 20.04 -2.04 -2.40
C LYS A 549 19.02 -1.85 -1.27
N GLN A 550 17.80 -1.41 -1.57
CA GLN A 550 16.73 -1.34 -0.57
C GLN A 550 16.20 -2.71 -0.19
N VAL A 551 16.39 -3.72 -1.05
CA VAL A 551 16.05 -5.10 -0.75
C VAL A 551 17.14 -5.69 0.13
N LYS A 552 16.85 -5.86 1.41
CA LYS A 552 17.81 -6.48 2.33
C LYS A 552 18.12 -7.91 1.85
N GLY A 553 19.36 -8.35 2.05
CA GLY A 553 19.91 -9.55 1.43
C GLY A 553 20.58 -9.31 0.07
N PHE A 554 20.38 -8.15 -0.58
CA PHE A 554 21.12 -7.72 -1.77
C PHE A 554 22.31 -6.82 -1.40
N GLY A 555 23.43 -7.45 -1.02
CA GLY A 555 24.72 -6.76 -0.86
C GLY A 555 25.28 -6.23 -2.19
N ASP A 556 26.47 -5.64 -2.16
CA ASP A 556 27.09 -5.04 -3.34
C ASP A 556 27.27 -6.03 -4.50
N HIS A 557 27.65 -7.27 -4.22
CA HIS A 557 27.84 -8.29 -5.26
C HIS A 557 26.54 -8.67 -5.98
N LEU A 558 25.48 -8.99 -5.23
CA LEU A 558 24.18 -9.34 -5.83
C LEU A 558 23.53 -8.13 -6.52
N THR A 559 23.70 -6.94 -5.94
CA THR A 559 23.28 -5.70 -6.59
C THR A 559 23.98 -5.52 -7.93
N GLN A 560 25.30 -5.76 -7.98
CA GLN A 560 26.05 -5.67 -9.22
C GLN A 560 25.58 -6.71 -10.25
N ALA A 561 25.32 -7.95 -9.84
CA ALA A 561 24.81 -8.99 -10.74
C ALA A 561 23.48 -8.60 -11.41
N VAL A 562 22.55 -7.99 -10.67
CA VAL A 562 21.27 -7.51 -11.24
C VAL A 562 21.49 -6.31 -12.17
N ILE A 563 22.43 -5.42 -11.84
CA ILE A 563 22.79 -4.27 -12.68
C ILE A 563 23.48 -4.73 -13.98
N ASP A 564 24.37 -5.72 -13.90
CA ASP A 564 25.05 -6.30 -15.07
C ASP A 564 24.06 -7.02 -15.98
N TRP A 565 23.06 -7.70 -15.41
CA TRP A 565 21.95 -8.25 -16.18
C TRP A 565 21.18 -7.15 -16.93
N LYS A 566 20.80 -6.06 -16.27
CA LYS A 566 20.19 -4.90 -16.95
C LYS A 566 21.09 -4.38 -18.07
N ALA A 567 22.37 -4.17 -17.82
CA ALA A 567 23.33 -3.70 -18.82
C ALA A 567 23.44 -4.67 -20.01
N SER A 568 23.33 -5.97 -19.78
CA SER A 568 23.30 -6.98 -20.86
C SER A 568 22.06 -6.85 -21.75
N CYS A 569 20.90 -6.49 -21.17
CA CYS A 569 19.70 -6.18 -21.93
C CYS A 569 19.87 -4.87 -22.70
N GLU A 570 20.40 -3.82 -22.06
CA GLU A 570 20.63 -2.52 -22.71
C GLU A 570 21.55 -2.60 -23.93
N ARG A 571 22.58 -3.46 -23.91
CA ARG A 571 23.47 -3.67 -25.08
C ARG A 571 22.74 -4.19 -26.33
N ARG A 572 21.55 -4.78 -26.16
CA ARG A 572 20.74 -5.29 -27.27
C ARG A 572 19.77 -4.24 -27.82
N PHE A 573 19.67 -3.06 -27.20
CA PHE A 573 18.78 -2.00 -27.62
C PHE A 573 19.31 -1.28 -28.86
N VAL A 574 18.45 -1.10 -29.86
CA VAL A 574 18.72 -0.30 -31.07
C VAL A 574 17.66 0.78 -31.18
N PHE A 575 18.09 2.05 -31.20
CA PHE A 575 17.18 3.18 -31.33
C PHE A 575 16.62 3.28 -32.76
N ARG A 576 15.32 3.50 -32.88
CA ARG A 576 14.62 3.65 -34.16
C ARG A 576 14.09 5.09 -34.32
N PRO A 577 14.78 5.97 -35.06
CA PRO A 577 14.37 7.36 -35.22
C PRO A 577 12.97 7.52 -35.85
N ASN A 578 12.61 6.64 -36.79
CA ASN A 578 11.32 6.70 -37.49
C ASN A 578 10.13 6.33 -36.60
N GLU A 579 10.37 5.69 -35.46
CA GLU A 579 9.37 5.34 -34.44
C GLU A 579 9.51 6.21 -33.18
N ALA A 580 10.20 7.37 -33.26
CA ALA A 580 10.51 8.21 -32.10
C ALA A 580 9.27 8.70 -31.33
N VAL A 581 8.16 8.94 -32.04
CA VAL A 581 6.90 9.36 -31.44
C VAL A 581 5.74 8.63 -32.11
N THR A 582 5.15 7.68 -31.39
CA THR A 582 4.01 6.89 -31.88
C THR A 582 2.70 7.70 -31.82
N PRO A 583 1.69 7.37 -32.65
CA PRO A 583 0.37 8.00 -32.56
C PRO A 583 -0.27 7.83 -31.17
N ALA A 584 -0.11 6.64 -30.56
CA ALA A 584 -0.62 6.35 -29.22
C ALA A 584 -0.01 7.27 -28.14
N GLU A 585 1.27 7.62 -28.24
CA GLU A 585 1.93 8.52 -27.30
C GLU A 585 1.44 9.96 -27.43
N ARG A 586 1.18 10.43 -28.66
CA ARG A 586 0.55 11.75 -28.87
C ARG A 586 -0.85 11.77 -28.30
N GLN A 587 -1.63 10.71 -28.57
CA GLN A 587 -2.98 10.57 -28.03
C GLN A 587 -2.98 10.53 -26.50
N ALA A 588 -2.02 9.86 -25.87
CA ALA A 588 -1.89 9.82 -24.42
C ALA A 588 -1.60 11.20 -23.81
N VAL A 589 -0.74 12.01 -24.46
CA VAL A 589 -0.51 13.40 -24.03
C VAL A 589 -1.80 14.22 -24.16
N MET A 590 -2.48 14.14 -25.30
CA MET A 590 -3.75 14.84 -25.53
C MET A 590 -4.83 14.42 -24.52
N ALA A 591 -4.99 13.11 -24.27
CA ALA A 591 -5.93 12.58 -23.30
C ALA A 591 -5.60 13.06 -21.87
N LYS A 592 -4.33 13.08 -21.48
CA LYS A 592 -3.88 13.63 -20.19
C LYS A 592 -4.23 15.12 -20.06
N MET A 593 -4.01 15.91 -21.10
CA MET A 593 -4.35 17.33 -21.10
C MET A 593 -5.86 17.54 -21.04
N ALA A 594 -6.65 16.75 -21.79
CA ALA A 594 -8.11 16.77 -21.74
C ALA A 594 -8.66 16.41 -20.36
N ALA A 595 -8.11 15.37 -19.70
CA ALA A 595 -8.50 14.98 -18.35
C ALA A 595 -8.17 16.08 -17.31
N LYS A 596 -6.97 16.67 -17.41
CA LYS A 596 -6.55 17.80 -16.56
C LYS A 596 -7.48 19.00 -16.75
N ARG A 597 -7.81 19.32 -18.01
CA ARG A 597 -8.77 20.36 -18.37
C ARG A 597 -10.13 20.11 -17.72
N HIS A 598 -10.71 18.94 -17.95
CA HIS A 598 -12.02 18.60 -17.40
C HIS A 598 -12.06 18.71 -15.86
N ARG A 599 -11.01 18.23 -15.17
CA ARG A 599 -10.88 18.37 -13.71
C ARG A 599 -10.87 19.83 -13.28
N LEU A 600 -10.09 20.68 -13.95
CA LEU A 600 -10.00 22.11 -13.65
C LEU A 600 -11.32 22.83 -13.94
N GLU A 601 -11.98 22.53 -15.06
CA GLU A 601 -13.27 23.11 -15.45
C GLU A 601 -14.38 22.77 -14.45
N SER A 602 -14.45 21.51 -14.02
CA SER A 602 -15.38 21.05 -12.99
C SER A 602 -15.12 21.73 -11.65
N ALA A 603 -13.86 21.75 -11.20
CA ALA A 603 -13.46 22.39 -9.94
C ALA A 603 -13.73 23.91 -9.95
N LEU A 604 -13.47 24.59 -11.07
CA LEU A 604 -13.74 26.02 -11.23
C LEU A 604 -15.24 26.33 -11.19
N THR A 605 -16.07 25.49 -11.81
CA THR A 605 -17.54 25.64 -11.81
C THR A 605 -18.12 25.48 -10.40
N VAL A 606 -17.69 24.44 -9.67
CA VAL A 606 -18.09 24.22 -8.27
C VAL A 606 -17.61 25.38 -7.39
N GLY A 607 -16.32 25.74 -7.49
CA GLY A 607 -15.75 26.81 -6.67
C GLY A 607 -16.33 28.19 -6.95
N ALA A 608 -16.70 28.50 -8.20
CA ALA A 608 -17.42 29.73 -8.54
C ALA A 608 -18.79 29.80 -7.87
N THR A 609 -19.53 28.68 -7.85
CA THR A 609 -20.82 28.58 -7.16
C THR A 609 -20.66 28.74 -5.64
N GLU A 610 -19.63 28.12 -5.06
CA GLU A 610 -19.30 28.29 -3.64
C GLU A 610 -18.93 29.73 -3.29
N LEU A 611 -18.15 30.41 -4.14
CA LEU A 611 -17.76 31.80 -3.93
C LEU A 611 -18.96 32.74 -4.02
N GLN A 612 -19.87 32.52 -4.98
CA GLN A 612 -21.11 33.28 -5.09
C GLN A 612 -22.00 33.13 -3.85
N ARG A 613 -22.03 31.93 -3.26
CA ARG A 613 -22.78 31.63 -2.03
C ARG A 613 -21.99 31.89 -0.75
N PHE A 614 -20.74 32.33 -0.84
CA PHE A 614 -19.84 32.52 0.31
C PHE A 614 -20.47 33.46 1.35
N ARG A 615 -21.01 34.59 0.89
CA ARG A 615 -21.70 35.56 1.74
C ARG A 615 -22.95 34.99 2.41
N LEU A 616 -23.75 34.19 1.70
CA LEU A 616 -25.00 33.62 2.23
C LEU A 616 -24.73 32.60 3.35
N HIS A 617 -23.66 31.81 3.21
CA HIS A 617 -23.31 30.77 4.19
C HIS A 617 -22.31 31.22 5.25
N ALA A 618 -21.71 32.41 5.11
CA ALA A 618 -20.76 32.96 6.09
C ALA A 618 -21.33 32.96 7.53
N PRO A 619 -22.56 33.45 7.79
CA PRO A 619 -23.11 33.45 9.15
C PRO A 619 -23.21 32.06 9.77
N ALA A 620 -23.66 31.06 8.98
CA ALA A 620 -23.78 29.67 9.45
C ALA A 620 -22.42 29.06 9.81
N ARG A 621 -21.34 29.44 9.11
CA ARG A 621 -19.98 28.95 9.36
C ARG A 621 -19.32 29.64 10.55
N THR A 622 -19.61 30.92 10.79
CA THR A 622 -18.98 31.71 11.86
C THR A 622 -19.74 31.62 13.18
N MET A 623 -21.06 31.37 13.17
CA MET A 623 -21.91 31.34 14.37
C MET A 623 -21.40 30.43 15.50
N PRO A 624 -20.93 29.19 15.24
CA PRO A 624 -20.41 28.31 16.29
C PRO A 624 -19.17 28.85 17.01
N LEU A 625 -18.43 29.77 16.38
CA LEU A 625 -17.18 30.35 16.89
C LEU A 625 -17.37 31.70 17.59
N MET A 626 -18.56 32.31 17.48
CA MET A 626 -18.84 33.62 18.09
C MET A 626 -18.81 33.59 19.62
N GLU A 627 -19.41 32.58 20.24
CA GLU A 627 -19.41 32.47 21.71
C GLU A 627 -18.01 32.14 22.27
N PRO A 628 -17.25 31.19 21.70
CA PRO A 628 -15.84 31.01 22.06
C PRO A 628 -15.00 32.29 21.90
N LEU A 629 -15.21 33.05 20.83
CA LEU A 629 -14.50 34.31 20.60
C LEU A 629 -14.86 35.37 21.65
N ARG A 630 -16.14 35.49 22.02
CA ARG A 630 -16.59 36.38 23.10
C ARG A 630 -15.88 36.05 24.41
N GLN A 631 -15.84 34.77 24.78
CA GLN A 631 -15.16 34.30 25.99
C GLN A 631 -13.65 34.57 25.94
N ALA A 632 -13.02 34.41 24.77
CA ALA A 632 -11.60 34.74 24.59
C ALA A 632 -11.34 36.24 24.73
N ALA A 633 -12.22 37.09 24.17
CA ALA A 633 -12.14 38.54 24.30
C ALA A 633 -12.29 38.99 25.77
N GLU A 634 -13.25 38.42 26.51
CA GLU A 634 -13.44 38.66 27.94
C GLU A 634 -12.21 38.25 28.76
N LYS A 635 -11.63 37.07 28.47
CA LYS A 635 -10.40 36.60 29.13
C LYS A 635 -9.21 37.50 28.85
N LEU A 636 -9.06 37.98 27.62
CA LEU A 636 -7.99 38.89 27.24
C LEU A 636 -8.14 40.25 27.95
N ALA A 637 -9.37 40.79 28.00
CA ALA A 637 -9.66 42.00 28.75
C ALA A 637 -9.36 41.84 30.25
N GLN A 638 -9.74 40.71 30.85
CA GLN A 638 -9.43 40.43 32.26
C GLN A 638 -7.93 40.32 32.49
N ALA A 639 -7.19 39.62 31.62
CA ALA A 639 -5.74 39.50 31.75
C ALA A 639 -5.03 40.85 31.59
N GLN A 640 -5.55 41.74 30.73
CA GLN A 640 -5.06 43.12 30.59
C GLN A 640 -5.34 43.95 31.85
N ALA A 641 -6.54 43.85 32.42
CA ALA A 641 -6.89 44.52 33.67
C ALA A 641 -6.05 44.00 34.85
N ASP A 642 -5.81 42.69 34.92
CA ASP A 642 -4.95 42.06 35.94
C ASP A 642 -3.50 42.54 35.81
N LEU A 643 -2.98 42.67 34.59
CA LEU A 643 -1.63 43.17 34.35
C LEU A 643 -1.48 44.65 34.73
N SER A 644 -2.54 45.46 34.56
CA SER A 644 -2.52 46.89 34.92
C SER A 644 -2.49 47.16 36.43
N ARG A 645 -2.79 46.15 37.26
CA ARG A 645 -2.75 46.22 38.73
C ARG A 645 -1.37 45.99 39.33
N CYS A 646 -0.43 45.46 38.56
CA CYS A 646 0.98 45.41 38.91
C CYS A 646 1.59 46.80 38.71
#